data_AF-W3WS83-F1
#
_entry.id   AF-W3WS83-F1
#
_cell.length_a   1.000
_cell.length_b   1.000
_cell.length_c   1.000
_cell.angle_alpha   90.00
_cell.angle_beta   90.00
_cell.angle_gamma   90.00
#
_symmetry.space_group_name_H-M   'P 1'
#
loop_
_entity.id
_entity.type
_entity.pdbx_description
1 polymer ?
#
loop_
_entity_poly.entity_id
_entity_poly.type
_entity_poly.pdbx_seq_one_letter_code
_entity_poly.pdbx_strand_id
1 'polypeptide(L)'
;MVIADVLKRWELLKPRRALLCTGTDEHGLKVQQAADFQDVPPKTLCDTNSEIFKDLARKANISNDHFIRTTDPEHREAVEYFWRRLQENGHIYETKHAGWYCVSDETYYPENMITKQVHPHTGKTFMASIETGNAVEWTEEKNYHFRLTAFKEKLLEFFRENPNWVTPPSRMREVVNWVENNLEDLSVSRPASRLQWGIPVPDDPSQTIYVWIDALVNYITYAGYPRWTPGKENRGGWPADVHVIGKDIMRFHCIYWPALLMALDLPLPKRILTHGHWLMDAKKMSKSVGNVVNPFFAIDRWGVDTMRYYLMYNGAMANDSSYSNEGVVESYKKGLQSTTGNFLNRITKPNKWDVSEAVREIYRNMLELDIKSPRAQAFARLTDAHQELVDSLAESVGQDFDNGAPKAALRKIMHFLGESNKYMTEAAPWNLSNNGERDYTRLVHCIYLCAESMRVAAILLQPFIPEKAAEILDRLGVDSKKRTLEYAKRGRDGEYGTPKCKTNQSMTQQKTSENEIQRAHCDFDTKGVARSAIREATASDRLSLEEEYENQISWRTSADKLTFIVCKPLSDGGHKVSAGVADANEHMVGDINLFLTPWEDDEEQDDEARGSRQRLCVGEVDIMIAAPTDRGRGMGKAAVSTFLWFIKKNMGAILAEYASSLEDGGVLEIKELLVRINASNEGSKALFKGLGFEQRGEVNYFGEIELVLKDFQGERGVSEVQEYRELPFDRSGLAA
;
A
#
# COMPACT_ATOMS: atom_id res chain seq x y z
N MET A 1 -0.67 -0.69 10.96
CA MET A 1 -1.65 -1.67 11.50
C MET A 1 -1.24 -3.11 11.26
N VAL A 2 -1.04 -3.56 10.01
CA VAL A 2 -0.71 -4.97 9.68
C VAL A 2 0.49 -5.52 10.47
N ILE A 3 1.60 -4.78 10.56
CA ILE A 3 2.79 -5.21 11.32
C ILE A 3 2.44 -5.47 12.80
N ALA A 4 1.72 -4.56 13.45
CA ALA A 4 1.33 -4.71 14.86
C ALA A 4 0.38 -5.89 15.08
N ASP A 5 -0.52 -6.15 14.13
CA ASP A 5 -1.39 -7.32 14.14
C ASP A 5 -0.63 -8.64 13.96
N VAL A 6 0.37 -8.68 13.05
CA VAL A 6 1.27 -9.83 12.90
C VAL A 6 2.01 -10.12 14.20
N LEU A 7 2.53 -9.09 14.88
CA LEU A 7 3.18 -9.25 16.19
C LEU A 7 2.19 -9.79 17.23
N LYS A 8 0.98 -9.22 17.35
CA LYS A 8 -0.04 -9.73 18.26
C LYS A 8 -0.38 -11.20 17.98
N ARG A 9 -0.64 -11.55 16.72
CA ARG A 9 -1.03 -12.91 16.32
C ARG A 9 0.08 -13.92 16.58
N TRP A 10 1.35 -13.54 16.39
CA TRP A 10 2.49 -14.37 16.80
C TRP A 10 2.43 -14.69 18.29
N GLU A 11 2.10 -13.71 19.12
CA GLU A 11 1.98 -13.93 20.56
C GLU A 11 0.77 -14.75 20.96
N LEU A 12 -0.32 -14.70 20.20
CA LEU A 12 -1.48 -15.57 20.39
C LEU A 12 -1.21 -17.03 19.99
N LEU A 13 -0.15 -17.33 19.22
CA LEU A 13 0.29 -18.71 19.01
C LEU A 13 0.94 -19.31 20.26
N LYS A 14 1.37 -18.47 21.21
CA LYS A 14 1.91 -18.87 22.51
C LYS A 14 0.77 -18.90 23.54
N PRO A 15 0.92 -19.61 24.68
CA PRO A 15 -0.10 -19.64 25.74
C PRO A 15 -0.08 -18.33 26.56
N ARG A 16 -0.17 -17.17 25.91
CA ARG A 16 -0.18 -15.85 26.56
C ARG A 16 -1.25 -14.94 26.00
N ARG A 17 -1.72 -14.01 26.83
CA ARG A 17 -2.59 -12.91 26.39
C ARG A 17 -1.75 -11.87 25.66
N ALA A 18 -2.25 -11.37 24.54
CA ALA A 18 -1.66 -10.29 23.77
C ALA A 18 -2.69 -9.20 23.53
N LEU A 19 -2.29 -7.95 23.74
CA LEU A 19 -3.13 -6.77 23.56
C LEU A 19 -2.61 -5.91 22.41
N LEU A 20 -3.51 -5.40 21.58
CA LEU A 20 -3.22 -4.49 20.48
C LEU A 20 -4.17 -3.29 20.56
N CYS A 21 -3.59 -2.12 20.75
CA CYS A 21 -4.28 -0.84 20.64
C CYS A 21 -3.95 -0.19 19.29
N THR A 22 -4.97 0.39 18.67
CA THR A 22 -4.86 1.29 17.51
C THR A 22 -5.92 2.38 17.67
N GLY A 23 -5.98 3.38 16.80
CA GLY A 23 -6.92 4.47 17.00
C GLY A 23 -6.73 5.64 16.05
N THR A 24 -7.44 6.72 16.36
CA THR A 24 -7.40 8.00 15.64
C THR A 24 -6.93 9.13 16.55
N ASP A 25 -5.96 9.89 16.06
CA ASP A 25 -5.57 11.20 16.60
C ASP A 25 -6.45 12.27 15.95
N GLU A 26 -7.29 12.90 16.77
CA GLU A 26 -8.44 13.69 16.34
C GLU A 26 -8.34 15.17 16.67
N HIS A 27 -7.25 15.65 17.29
CA HIS A 27 -7.09 17.05 17.66
C HIS A 27 -6.08 17.79 16.75
N GLY A 28 -5.98 19.10 16.91
CA GLY A 28 -4.97 19.92 16.25
C GLY A 28 -5.47 20.72 15.04
N LEU A 29 -4.63 21.65 14.60
CA LEU A 29 -5.00 22.68 13.62
C LEU A 29 -5.39 22.09 12.26
N LYS A 30 -4.74 20.99 11.84
CA LYS A 30 -5.05 20.33 10.57
C LYS A 30 -6.49 19.80 10.53
N VAL A 31 -6.97 19.24 11.64
CA VAL A 31 -8.34 18.73 11.75
C VAL A 31 -9.32 19.90 11.76
N GLN A 32 -9.01 20.95 12.51
CA GLN A 32 -9.81 22.18 12.55
C GLN A 32 -9.96 22.79 11.15
N GLN A 33 -8.85 23.02 10.45
CA GLN A 33 -8.86 23.58 9.08
C GLN A 33 -9.62 22.69 8.08
N ALA A 34 -9.48 21.36 8.18
CA ALA A 34 -10.22 20.45 7.31
C ALA A 34 -11.74 20.48 7.56
N ALA A 35 -12.14 20.65 8.82
CA ALA A 35 -13.53 20.82 9.22
C ALA A 35 -14.09 22.18 8.77
N ASP A 36 -13.34 23.26 8.97
CA ASP A 36 -13.69 24.61 8.51
C ASP A 36 -13.84 24.66 6.98
N PHE A 37 -12.93 24.00 6.24
CA PHE A 37 -12.99 23.92 4.77
C PHE A 37 -14.23 23.16 4.27
N GLN A 38 -14.71 22.16 5.01
CA GLN A 38 -15.89 21.37 4.68
C GLN A 38 -17.19 21.94 5.28
N ASP A 39 -17.11 23.06 6.01
CA ASP A 39 -18.21 23.68 6.73
C ASP A 39 -18.95 22.70 7.67
N VAL A 40 -18.19 21.87 8.39
CA VAL A 40 -18.71 20.90 9.37
C VAL A 40 -18.03 21.08 10.73
N PRO A 41 -18.71 20.80 11.86
CA PRO A 41 -18.05 20.80 13.16
C PRO A 41 -16.89 19.79 13.23
N PRO A 42 -15.73 20.14 13.83
CA PRO A 42 -14.58 19.24 13.92
C PRO A 42 -14.90 17.86 14.50
N LYS A 43 -15.75 17.81 15.54
CA LYS A 43 -16.19 16.55 16.14
C LYS A 43 -16.91 15.63 15.14
N THR A 44 -17.76 16.19 14.28
CA THR A 44 -18.52 15.43 13.27
C THR A 44 -17.58 14.86 12.19
N LEU A 45 -16.59 15.64 11.77
CA LEU A 45 -15.54 15.17 10.86
C LEU A 45 -14.73 14.04 11.50
N CYS A 46 -14.32 14.18 12.76
CA CYS A 46 -13.61 13.16 13.51
C CYS A 46 -14.43 11.88 13.68
N ASP A 47 -15.72 11.99 14.01
CA ASP A 47 -16.63 10.84 14.14
C ASP A 47 -16.70 10.05 12.83
N THR A 48 -16.88 10.75 11.70
CA THR A 48 -16.95 10.12 10.37
C THR A 48 -15.63 9.44 10.01
N ASN A 49 -14.50 10.14 10.18
CA ASN A 49 -13.19 9.59 9.86
C ASN A 49 -12.82 8.41 10.75
N SER A 50 -13.15 8.46 12.05
CA SER A 50 -12.90 7.37 12.99
C SER A 50 -13.63 6.09 12.56
N GLU A 51 -14.89 6.18 12.13
CA GLU A 51 -15.62 5.03 11.61
C GLU A 51 -15.01 4.47 10.32
N ILE A 52 -14.49 5.31 9.42
CA ILE A 52 -13.76 4.84 8.23
C ILE A 52 -12.51 4.04 8.63
N PHE A 53 -11.72 4.51 9.60
CA PHE A 53 -10.52 3.80 10.06
C PHE A 53 -10.86 2.51 10.82
N LYS A 54 -11.94 2.48 11.60
CA LYS A 54 -12.45 1.25 12.21
C LYS A 54 -12.90 0.25 11.15
N ASP A 55 -13.60 0.71 10.11
CA ASP A 55 -14.01 -0.14 9.01
C ASP A 55 -12.81 -0.72 8.25
N LEU A 56 -11.81 0.12 7.98
CA LEU A 56 -10.55 -0.31 7.38
C LEU A 56 -9.85 -1.37 8.24
N ALA A 57 -9.81 -1.21 9.56
CA ALA A 57 -9.25 -2.19 10.48
C ALA A 57 -9.98 -3.55 10.37
N ARG A 58 -11.32 -3.52 10.32
CA ARG A 58 -12.14 -4.73 10.12
C ARG A 58 -11.88 -5.39 8.77
N LYS A 59 -11.94 -4.64 7.67
CA LYS A 59 -11.69 -5.15 6.32
C LYS A 59 -10.27 -5.69 6.13
N ALA A 60 -9.27 -5.10 6.79
CA ALA A 60 -7.90 -5.58 6.78
C ALA A 60 -7.64 -6.76 7.76
N ASN A 61 -8.69 -7.28 8.40
CA ASN A 61 -8.63 -8.37 9.38
C ASN A 61 -7.62 -8.10 10.51
N ILE A 62 -7.68 -6.88 11.06
CA ILE A 62 -6.87 -6.46 12.20
C ILE A 62 -7.56 -6.89 13.48
N SER A 63 -6.84 -7.61 14.33
CA SER A 63 -7.33 -8.13 15.60
C SER A 63 -7.06 -7.17 16.76
N ASN A 64 -7.30 -5.86 16.61
CA ASN A 64 -7.12 -4.91 17.72
C ASN A 64 -8.14 -5.15 18.84
N ASP A 65 -7.71 -5.07 20.11
CA ASP A 65 -8.61 -5.21 21.27
C ASP A 65 -9.31 -3.90 21.60
N HIS A 66 -8.70 -2.79 21.19
CA HIS A 66 -9.23 -1.46 21.41
C HIS A 66 -8.93 -0.54 20.24
N PHE A 67 -9.86 0.37 20.00
CA PHE A 67 -9.75 1.43 19.02
C PHE A 67 -9.94 2.75 19.75
N ILE A 68 -8.84 3.37 20.18
CA ILE A 68 -8.87 4.61 20.97
C ILE A 68 -9.17 5.81 20.08
N ARG A 69 -9.86 6.80 20.64
CA ARG A 69 -10.03 8.11 20.01
C ARG A 69 -9.55 9.18 20.99
N THR A 70 -8.77 10.16 20.51
CA THR A 70 -8.31 11.21 21.43
C THR A 70 -9.45 12.13 21.92
N THR A 71 -10.62 12.07 21.28
CA THR A 71 -11.83 12.75 21.77
C THR A 71 -12.60 11.97 22.85
N ASP A 72 -12.17 10.76 23.22
CA ASP A 72 -12.81 9.97 24.26
C ASP A 72 -12.64 10.64 25.64
N PRO A 73 -13.70 10.72 26.48
CA PRO A 73 -13.63 11.39 27.78
C PRO A 73 -12.54 10.82 28.70
N GLU A 74 -12.35 9.50 28.70
CA GLU A 74 -11.32 8.83 29.50
C GLU A 74 -9.90 9.23 29.09
N HIS A 75 -9.70 9.48 27.79
CA HIS A 75 -8.42 9.96 27.28
C HIS A 75 -8.15 11.40 27.70
N ARG A 76 -9.17 12.27 27.58
CA ARG A 76 -9.08 13.65 28.04
C ARG A 76 -8.68 13.73 29.51
N GLU A 77 -9.34 12.95 30.38
CA GLU A 77 -8.98 12.89 31.80
C GLU A 77 -7.54 12.42 32.02
N ALA A 78 -7.08 11.43 31.24
CA ALA A 78 -5.71 10.94 31.32
C ALA A 78 -4.70 12.02 30.94
N VAL A 79 -4.95 12.80 29.88
CA VAL A 79 -4.08 13.89 29.44
C VAL A 79 -4.06 15.04 30.45
N GLU A 80 -5.23 15.44 30.97
CA GLU A 80 -5.34 16.48 31.98
C GLU A 80 -4.57 16.09 33.26
N TYR A 81 -4.70 14.83 33.70
CA TYR A 81 -3.94 14.32 34.83
C TYR A 81 -2.43 14.26 34.54
N PHE A 82 -2.04 13.77 33.36
CA PHE A 82 -0.64 13.72 32.92
C PHE A 82 0.01 15.11 32.94
N TRP A 83 -0.71 16.11 32.42
CA TRP A 83 -0.27 17.51 32.42
C TRP A 83 -0.08 18.05 33.84
N ARG A 84 -1.08 17.88 34.72
CA ARG A 84 -1.00 18.35 36.11
C ARG A 84 0.23 17.76 36.82
N ARG A 85 0.50 16.47 36.62
CA ARG A 85 1.69 15.81 37.20
C ARG A 85 3.01 16.38 36.67
N LEU A 86 3.11 16.68 35.38
CA LEU A 86 4.30 17.32 34.80
C LEU A 86 4.53 18.73 35.38
N GLN A 87 3.44 19.48 35.57
CA GLN A 87 3.49 20.82 36.15
C GLN A 87 3.86 20.80 37.64
N GLU A 88 3.24 19.91 38.43
CA GLU A 88 3.53 19.69 39.85
C GLU A 88 4.99 19.27 40.09
N ASN A 89 5.54 18.43 39.20
CA ASN A 89 6.95 18.02 39.24
C ASN A 89 7.92 19.10 38.73
N GLY A 90 7.43 20.29 38.32
CA GLY A 90 8.26 21.41 37.87
C GLY A 90 8.87 21.25 36.48
N HIS A 91 8.37 20.31 35.67
CA HIS A 91 8.87 20.04 34.32
C HIS A 91 8.24 20.92 33.24
N ILE A 92 7.13 21.59 33.56
CA ILE A 92 6.50 22.58 32.68
C ILE A 92 6.79 23.98 33.21
N TYR A 93 7.17 24.89 32.32
CA TYR A 93 7.36 26.30 32.62
C TYR A 93 6.76 27.16 31.51
N GLU A 94 6.45 28.41 31.83
CA GLU A 94 5.90 29.37 30.88
C GLU A 94 7.02 30.16 30.22
N THR A 95 6.93 30.34 28.91
CA THR A 95 7.76 31.29 28.17
C THR A 95 6.88 32.19 27.33
N LYS A 96 7.37 33.40 27.06
CA LYS A 96 6.77 34.30 26.10
C LYS A 96 7.67 34.35 24.88
N HIS A 97 7.12 34.03 23.72
CA HIS A 97 7.81 34.23 22.46
C HIS A 97 7.23 35.47 21.80
N ALA A 98 8.05 36.51 21.68
CA ALA A 98 7.68 37.77 21.06
C ALA A 98 8.51 37.96 19.81
N GLY A 99 7.86 38.24 18.68
CA GLY A 99 8.53 38.44 17.41
C GLY A 99 7.59 38.96 16.34
N TRP A 100 8.16 39.42 15.22
CA TRP A 100 7.40 39.88 14.07
C TRP A 100 6.97 38.67 13.24
N TYR A 101 5.68 38.38 13.19
CA TYR A 101 5.11 37.25 12.47
C TYR A 101 4.45 37.70 11.17
N CYS A 102 4.78 37.06 10.06
CA CYS A 102 4.04 37.23 8.81
C CYS A 102 3.00 36.13 8.68
N VAL A 103 1.72 36.51 8.64
CA VAL A 103 0.63 35.54 8.46
C VAL A 103 0.68 34.88 7.09
N SER A 104 1.03 35.63 6.03
CA SER A 104 1.10 35.10 4.66
C SER A 104 2.27 34.14 4.44
N ASP A 105 3.39 34.35 5.13
CA ASP A 105 4.58 33.49 5.03
C ASP A 105 4.63 32.41 6.13
N GLU A 106 3.65 32.44 7.04
CA GLU A 106 3.55 31.65 8.27
C GLU A 106 4.84 31.58 9.13
N THR A 107 5.70 32.61 9.06
CA THR A 107 7.03 32.59 9.70
C THR A 107 7.29 33.80 10.58
N TYR A 108 8.17 33.62 11.56
CA TYR A 108 8.70 34.69 12.37
C TYR A 108 9.93 35.29 11.70
N TYR A 109 9.91 36.61 11.52
CA TYR A 109 11.03 37.40 11.04
C TYR A 109 11.79 38.03 12.22
N PRO A 110 13.12 37.91 12.25
CA PRO A 110 13.93 38.67 13.19
C PRO A 110 13.87 40.18 12.86
N GLU A 111 14.07 41.04 13.85
CA GLU A 111 13.91 42.51 13.72
C GLU A 111 14.81 43.17 12.65
N ASN A 112 15.89 42.50 12.24
CA ASN A 112 16.75 42.97 11.16
C ASN A 112 16.24 42.61 9.75
N MET A 113 15.21 41.78 9.63
CA MET A 113 14.61 41.31 8.38
C MET A 113 13.25 41.97 8.09
N ILE A 114 12.93 43.05 8.80
CA ILE A 114 11.69 43.81 8.64
C ILE A 114 11.99 45.26 8.26
N THR A 115 11.12 45.86 7.46
CA THR A 115 11.22 47.26 7.04
C THR A 115 9.86 47.94 7.05
N LYS A 116 9.85 49.26 7.21
CA LYS A 116 8.62 50.05 7.21
C LYS A 116 8.24 50.40 5.78
N GLN A 117 7.09 49.92 5.31
CA GLN A 117 6.56 50.22 3.98
C GLN A 117 5.27 51.04 4.06
N VAL A 118 4.93 51.70 2.95
CA VAL A 118 3.70 52.48 2.80
C VAL A 118 2.80 51.75 1.82
N HIS A 119 1.57 51.44 2.22
CA HIS A 119 0.63 50.76 1.35
C HIS A 119 0.25 51.69 0.17
N PRO A 120 0.46 51.27 -1.10
CA PRO A 120 0.35 52.16 -2.27
C PRO A 120 -1.01 52.83 -2.43
N HIS A 121 -2.09 52.15 -2.01
CA HIS A 121 -3.47 52.62 -2.17
C HIS A 121 -4.03 53.39 -0.98
N THR A 122 -3.49 53.20 0.23
CA THR A 122 -4.11 53.74 1.46
C THR A 122 -3.21 54.73 2.18
N GLY A 123 -1.94 54.86 1.79
CA GLY A 123 -0.96 55.74 2.42
C GLY A 123 -0.60 55.36 3.87
N LYS A 124 -1.15 54.25 4.39
CA LYS A 124 -0.85 53.77 5.74
C LYS A 124 0.52 53.10 5.76
N THR A 125 1.31 53.43 6.78
CA THR A 125 2.58 52.74 7.04
C THR A 125 2.32 51.44 7.78
N PHE A 126 2.96 50.36 7.34
CA PHE A 126 2.94 49.04 7.98
C PHE A 126 4.35 48.45 8.00
N MET A 127 4.59 47.48 8.88
CA MET A 127 5.85 46.74 8.90
C MET A 127 5.74 45.58 7.90
N ALA A 128 6.75 45.39 7.08
CA ALA A 128 6.79 44.33 6.08
C ALA A 128 8.10 43.55 6.17
N SER A 129 8.07 42.27 5.82
CA SER A 129 9.28 41.47 5.59
C SER A 129 10.12 42.10 4.47
N ILE A 130 11.43 42.20 4.67
CA ILE A 130 12.37 42.64 3.62
C ILE A 130 12.41 41.62 2.47
N GLU A 131 12.24 40.35 2.79
CA GLU A 131 12.36 39.23 1.85
C GLU A 131 11.15 39.11 0.92
N THR A 132 9.95 39.18 1.50
CA THR A 132 8.70 38.91 0.77
C THR A 132 7.88 40.17 0.50
N GLY A 133 8.17 41.28 1.20
CA GLY A 133 7.33 42.49 1.16
C GLY A 133 5.97 42.33 1.85
N ASN A 134 5.69 41.15 2.43
CA ASN A 134 4.43 40.86 3.09
C ASN A 134 4.35 41.52 4.47
N ALA A 135 3.14 41.90 4.89
CA ALA A 135 2.91 42.55 6.17
C ALA A 135 3.27 41.62 7.33
N VAL A 136 4.06 42.15 8.28
CA VAL A 136 4.42 41.49 9.53
C VAL A 136 3.78 42.21 10.70
N GLU A 137 3.31 41.45 11.67
CA GLU A 137 2.70 41.96 12.90
C GLU A 137 3.52 41.52 14.10
N TRP A 138 3.70 42.39 15.09
CA TRP A 138 4.32 41.98 16.34
C TRP A 138 3.34 41.10 17.10
N THR A 139 3.69 39.84 17.26
CA THR A 139 2.91 38.86 18.02
C THR A 139 3.71 38.40 19.22
N GLU A 140 3.12 38.51 20.41
CA GLU A 140 3.62 37.91 21.64
C GLU A 140 2.74 36.73 21.99
N GLU A 141 3.27 35.52 21.81
CA GLU A 141 2.59 34.27 22.17
C GLU A 141 3.20 33.72 23.46
N LYS A 142 2.39 33.71 24.52
CA LYS A 142 2.68 32.94 25.75
C LYS A 142 2.44 31.46 25.45
N ASN A 143 3.45 30.62 25.66
CA ASN A 143 3.35 29.17 25.49
C ASN A 143 4.03 28.44 26.66
N TYR A 144 3.42 27.34 27.10
CA TYR A 144 4.03 26.41 28.03
C TYR A 144 5.08 25.56 27.33
N HIS A 145 6.19 25.32 28.01
CA HIS A 145 7.33 24.55 27.54
C HIS A 145 7.67 23.44 28.53
N PHE A 146 8.00 22.27 28.00
CA PHE A 146 8.54 21.13 28.74
C PHE A 146 10.06 21.19 28.71
N ARG A 147 10.68 21.01 29.88
CA ARG A 147 12.14 21.03 30.11
C ARG A 147 12.84 19.79 29.52
N LEU A 148 12.70 19.56 28.22
CA LEU A 148 13.24 18.39 27.53
C LEU A 148 14.78 18.31 27.67
N THR A 149 15.47 19.45 27.65
CA THR A 149 16.93 19.52 27.79
C THR A 149 17.43 18.95 29.12
N ALA A 150 16.62 19.03 30.19
CA ALA A 150 16.97 18.45 31.49
C ALA A 150 17.03 16.91 31.49
N PHE A 151 16.48 16.25 30.46
CA PHE A 151 16.47 14.79 30.33
C PHE A 151 17.56 14.25 29.40
N LYS A 152 18.41 15.12 28.83
CA LYS A 152 19.46 14.73 27.87
C LYS A 152 20.30 13.55 28.36
N GLU A 153 20.93 13.70 29.52
CA GLU A 153 21.84 12.68 30.07
C GLU A 153 21.10 11.38 30.44
N LYS A 154 19.87 11.48 30.96
CA LYS A 154 19.04 10.30 31.28
C LYS A 154 18.67 9.51 30.03
N LEU A 155 18.34 10.20 28.94
CA LEU A 155 18.05 9.58 27.65
C LEU A 155 19.30 8.90 27.08
N LEU A 156 20.44 9.59 27.08
CA LEU A 156 21.70 9.04 26.56
C LEU A 156 22.19 7.84 27.36
N GLU A 157 22.06 7.85 28.70
CA GLU A 157 22.34 6.68 29.53
C GLU A 157 21.43 5.51 29.16
N PHE A 158 20.12 5.75 29.09
CA PHE A 158 19.16 4.73 28.69
C PHE A 158 19.49 4.12 27.31
N PHE A 159 19.91 4.93 26.35
CA PHE A 159 20.31 4.47 25.02
C PHE A 159 21.59 3.64 25.05
N ARG A 160 22.57 3.99 25.89
CA ARG A 160 23.81 3.22 26.08
C ARG A 160 23.53 1.85 26.70
N GLU A 161 22.61 1.78 27.66
CA GLU A 161 22.18 0.52 28.29
C GLU A 161 21.30 -0.34 27.36
N ASN A 162 20.60 0.29 26.41
CA ASN A 162 19.62 -0.36 25.54
C ASN A 162 19.89 -0.09 24.04
N PRO A 163 21.03 -0.56 23.48
CA PRO A 163 21.45 -0.22 22.11
C PRO A 163 20.52 -0.75 21.01
N ASN A 164 19.67 -1.73 21.33
CA ASN A 164 18.70 -2.34 20.40
C ASN A 164 17.25 -1.93 20.70
N TRP A 165 17.03 -0.86 21.47
CA TRP A 165 15.71 -0.39 21.85
C TRP A 165 14.86 0.06 20.64
N VAL A 166 15.50 0.73 19.66
CA VAL A 166 14.88 1.10 18.38
C VAL A 166 15.35 0.17 17.27
N THR A 167 14.39 -0.43 16.55
CA THR A 167 14.65 -1.31 15.40
C THR A 167 14.15 -0.64 14.11
N PRO A 168 14.96 -0.58 13.03
CA PRO A 168 16.30 -1.15 12.87
C PRO A 168 17.42 -0.32 13.53
N PRO A 169 18.62 -0.89 13.76
CA PRO A 169 19.71 -0.21 14.46
C PRO A 169 20.19 1.13 13.85
N SER A 170 19.99 1.33 12.55
CA SER A 170 20.28 2.63 11.90
C SER A 170 19.46 3.77 12.51
N ARG A 171 18.19 3.51 12.82
CA ARG A 171 17.27 4.47 13.43
C ARG A 171 17.65 4.80 14.87
N MET A 172 18.20 3.83 15.61
CA MET A 172 18.75 4.09 16.95
C MET A 172 19.89 5.11 16.88
N ARG A 173 20.82 4.97 15.92
CA ARG A 173 21.93 5.92 15.74
C ARG A 173 21.44 7.34 15.41
N GLU A 174 20.42 7.44 14.56
CA GLU A 174 19.79 8.73 14.23
C GLU A 174 19.21 9.41 15.48
N VAL A 175 18.52 8.64 16.34
CA VAL A 175 17.95 9.15 17.60
C VAL A 175 19.04 9.62 18.56
N VAL A 176 20.08 8.82 18.76
CA VAL A 176 21.22 9.17 19.65
C VAL A 176 21.88 10.46 19.17
N ASN A 177 22.24 10.53 17.89
CA ASN A 177 22.87 11.72 17.30
C ASN A 177 21.98 12.97 17.42
N TRP A 178 20.66 12.79 17.29
CA TRP A 178 19.72 13.88 17.48
C TRP A 178 19.81 14.41 18.92
N VAL A 179 19.68 13.53 19.92
CA VAL A 179 19.70 13.91 21.35
C VAL A 179 21.02 14.54 21.77
N GLU A 180 22.14 14.07 21.22
CA GLU A 180 23.46 14.64 21.50
C GLU A 180 23.60 16.09 21.00
N ASN A 181 23.08 16.39 19.81
CA ASN A 181 23.46 17.62 19.09
C ASN A 181 22.36 18.66 18.94
N ASN A 182 21.08 18.30 19.08
CA ASN A 182 19.98 19.17 18.66
C ASN A 182 18.91 19.43 19.75
N LEU A 183 19.10 18.92 20.98
CA LEU A 183 18.08 18.95 22.02
C LEU A 183 17.76 20.36 22.54
N GLU A 184 16.48 20.70 22.45
CA GLU A 184 15.87 21.97 22.86
C GLU A 184 14.62 21.70 23.68
N ASP A 185 14.23 22.66 24.53
CA ASP A 185 12.99 22.56 25.29
C ASP A 185 11.77 22.62 24.37
N LEU A 186 10.77 21.81 24.69
CA LEU A 186 9.66 21.53 23.79
C LEU A 186 8.46 22.43 24.13
N SER A 187 7.97 23.22 23.17
CA SER A 187 6.69 23.92 23.34
C SER A 187 5.53 22.93 23.37
N VAL A 188 4.81 22.87 24.49
CA VAL A 188 3.76 21.88 24.80
C VAL A 188 2.34 22.47 24.90
N SER A 189 2.17 23.78 24.65
CA SER A 189 0.84 24.38 24.46
C SER A 189 0.80 25.30 23.23
N ARG A 190 -0.41 25.66 22.81
CA ARG A 190 -0.69 26.66 21.78
C ARG A 190 -1.78 27.62 22.28
N PRO A 191 -1.80 28.90 21.86
CA PRO A 191 -2.88 29.80 22.21
C PRO A 191 -4.23 29.30 21.67
N ALA A 192 -5.27 29.31 22.51
CA ALA A 192 -6.61 28.85 22.16
C ALA A 192 -7.26 29.72 21.05
N SER A 193 -6.81 30.97 20.89
CA SER A 193 -7.21 31.84 19.78
C SER A 193 -6.83 31.27 18.41
N ARG A 194 -5.71 30.53 18.33
CA ARG A 194 -5.21 29.89 17.11
C ARG A 194 -5.69 28.45 16.99
N LEU A 195 -5.74 27.72 18.10
CA LEU A 195 -6.12 26.31 18.14
C LEU A 195 -7.25 26.07 19.14
N GLN A 196 -8.47 26.01 18.63
CA GLN A 196 -9.67 25.77 19.43
C GLN A 196 -9.98 24.27 19.55
N TRP A 197 -9.61 23.47 18.54
CA TRP A 197 -9.86 22.04 18.52
C TRP A 197 -8.74 21.22 19.17
N GLY A 198 -8.78 21.10 20.50
CA GLY A 198 -7.86 20.29 21.31
C GLY A 198 -8.24 20.27 22.79
N ILE A 199 -7.43 19.60 23.61
CA ILE A 199 -7.64 19.54 25.07
C ILE A 199 -7.10 20.84 25.70
N PRO A 200 -7.92 21.62 26.43
CA PRO A 200 -7.45 22.83 27.11
C PRO A 200 -6.39 22.50 28.17
N VAL A 201 -5.45 23.42 28.39
CA VAL A 201 -4.51 23.31 29.50
C VAL A 201 -5.31 23.40 30.82
N PRO A 202 -5.13 22.44 31.77
CA PRO A 202 -5.73 22.51 33.08
C PRO A 202 -5.44 23.85 33.75
N ASP A 203 -6.50 24.51 34.24
CA ASP A 203 -6.43 25.77 34.96
C ASP A 203 -5.96 27.00 34.13
N ASP A 204 -5.73 26.86 32.81
CA ASP A 204 -5.51 27.96 31.85
C ASP A 204 -6.24 27.70 30.52
N PRO A 205 -7.53 28.09 30.39
CA PRO A 205 -8.31 27.88 29.17
C PRO A 205 -7.88 28.76 28.00
N SER A 206 -6.95 29.71 28.20
CA SER A 206 -6.38 30.49 27.10
C SER A 206 -5.38 29.70 26.27
N GLN A 207 -5.03 28.49 26.71
CA GLN A 207 -4.05 27.61 26.10
C GLN A 207 -4.65 26.22 25.83
N THR A 208 -4.25 25.63 24.72
CA THR A 208 -4.60 24.28 24.30
C THR A 208 -3.35 23.42 24.33
N ILE A 209 -3.43 22.22 24.93
CA ILE A 209 -2.33 21.27 25.00
C ILE A 209 -1.90 20.89 23.57
N TYR A 210 -0.59 20.84 23.35
CA TYR A 210 -0.03 20.42 22.07
C TYR A 210 -0.45 18.99 21.73
N VAL A 211 -1.02 18.81 20.54
CA VAL A 211 -1.58 17.53 20.05
C VAL A 211 -0.65 16.33 20.24
N TRP A 212 0.67 16.49 20.14
CA TRP A 212 1.58 15.37 20.33
C TRP A 212 1.69 14.88 21.79
N ILE A 213 1.46 15.75 22.77
CA ILE A 213 1.41 15.33 24.18
C ILE A 213 0.15 14.50 24.43
N ASP A 214 -0.99 15.05 23.98
CA ASP A 214 -2.30 14.38 23.96
C ASP A 214 -2.20 13.00 23.27
N ALA A 215 -1.80 13.00 22.00
CA ALA A 215 -1.66 11.79 21.21
C ALA A 215 -0.71 10.78 21.85
N LEU A 216 0.46 11.14 22.39
CA LEU A 216 1.37 10.16 23.00
C LEU A 216 0.78 9.48 24.25
N VAL A 217 -0.08 10.18 25.00
CA VAL A 217 -0.75 9.62 26.19
C VAL A 217 -1.76 8.52 25.81
N ASN A 218 -2.19 8.40 24.55
CA ASN A 218 -3.16 7.38 24.12
C ASN A 218 -2.74 5.96 24.55
N TYR A 219 -1.44 5.66 24.48
CA TYR A 219 -0.89 4.34 24.77
C TYR A 219 -1.12 3.94 26.23
N ILE A 220 -0.97 4.89 27.15
CA ILE A 220 -1.08 4.64 28.58
C ILE A 220 -2.54 4.77 29.05
N THR A 221 -3.35 5.60 28.38
CA THR A 221 -4.82 5.66 28.60
C THR A 221 -5.44 4.29 28.42
N TYR A 222 -5.18 3.60 27.30
CA TYR A 222 -5.71 2.26 27.08
C TYR A 222 -5.25 1.25 28.15
N ALA A 223 -4.03 1.43 28.67
CA ALA A 223 -3.53 0.58 29.74
C ALA A 223 -4.21 0.83 31.10
N GLY A 224 -5.10 1.83 31.20
CA GLY A 224 -5.91 2.15 32.39
C GLY A 224 -5.41 3.36 33.19
N TYR A 225 -4.46 4.14 32.66
CA TYR A 225 -3.99 5.36 33.33
C TYR A 225 -5.04 6.47 33.26
N PRO A 226 -5.24 7.27 34.33
CA PRO A 226 -4.50 7.26 35.60
C PRO A 226 -5.13 6.36 36.68
N ARG A 227 -6.20 5.62 36.36
CA ARG A 227 -7.04 4.87 37.30
C ARG A 227 -6.50 3.47 37.61
N TRP A 228 -5.18 3.29 37.65
CA TRP A 228 -4.60 1.99 37.96
C TRP A 228 -4.88 1.56 39.40
N THR A 229 -5.19 0.27 39.57
CA THR A 229 -5.20 -0.34 40.90
C THR A 229 -3.75 -0.56 41.34
N PRO A 230 -3.35 -0.12 42.54
CA PRO A 230 -2.00 -0.33 43.05
C PRO A 230 -1.56 -1.80 42.98
N GLY A 231 -0.39 -2.05 42.41
CA GLY A 231 0.20 -3.39 42.20
C GLY A 231 -0.39 -4.17 41.01
N LYS A 232 -1.22 -3.53 40.18
CA LYS A 232 -1.90 -4.11 39.01
C LYS A 232 -1.84 -3.18 37.78
N GLU A 233 -0.89 -2.27 37.76
CA GLU A 233 -0.65 -1.28 36.70
C GLU A 233 -0.40 -1.97 35.34
N ASN A 234 0.19 -3.16 35.36
CA ASN A 234 0.52 -3.94 34.16
C ASN A 234 -0.67 -4.70 33.54
N ARG A 235 -1.85 -4.71 34.17
CA ARG A 235 -3.02 -5.48 33.66
C ARG A 235 -3.48 -5.03 32.28
N GLY A 236 -3.33 -3.75 31.98
CA GLY A 236 -3.63 -3.16 30.68
C GLY A 236 -2.53 -3.32 29.64
N GLY A 237 -1.44 -4.02 29.96
CA GLY A 237 -0.30 -4.22 29.05
C GLY A 237 0.75 -3.12 29.08
N TRP A 238 0.86 -2.36 30.18
CA TRP A 238 1.91 -1.35 30.38
C TRP A 238 3.09 -1.90 31.22
N PRO A 239 4.35 -1.56 30.88
CA PRO A 239 4.78 -0.85 29.68
C PRO A 239 4.56 -1.69 28.41
N ALA A 240 4.32 -1.01 27.28
CA ALA A 240 4.12 -1.68 26.01
C ALA A 240 5.36 -2.51 25.61
N ASP A 241 5.16 -3.75 25.16
CA ASP A 241 6.25 -4.58 24.65
C ASP A 241 6.85 -3.99 23.36
N VAL A 242 6.02 -3.48 22.46
CA VAL A 242 6.44 -2.88 21.18
C VAL A 242 5.52 -1.72 20.80
N HIS A 243 6.10 -0.56 20.44
CA HIS A 243 5.42 0.45 19.65
C HIS A 243 5.80 0.32 18.18
N VAL A 244 4.82 0.21 17.28
CA VAL A 244 5.03 0.13 15.83
C VAL A 244 4.70 1.48 15.22
N ILE A 245 5.70 2.15 14.63
CA ILE A 245 5.57 3.52 14.13
C ILE A 245 6.21 3.70 12.75
N GLY A 246 5.77 4.74 12.02
CA GLY A 246 6.46 5.23 10.82
C GLY A 246 7.75 5.98 11.17
N LYS A 247 8.71 6.03 10.24
CA LYS A 247 9.98 6.75 10.42
C LYS A 247 9.81 8.27 10.65
N ASP A 248 8.72 8.85 10.14
CA ASP A 248 8.39 10.27 10.22
C ASP A 248 8.08 10.76 11.65
N ILE A 249 7.61 9.85 12.51
CA ILE A 249 7.19 10.17 13.88
C ILE A 249 8.15 9.66 14.96
N MET A 250 9.37 9.30 14.56
CA MET A 250 10.39 8.77 15.46
C MET A 250 10.80 9.74 16.55
N ARG A 251 10.97 11.03 16.24
CA ARG A 251 11.36 12.04 17.24
C ARG A 251 10.39 12.07 18.43
N PHE A 252 9.09 11.96 18.15
CA PHE A 252 8.06 11.96 19.18
C PHE A 252 8.14 10.71 20.06
N HIS A 253 8.34 9.53 19.48
CA HIS A 253 8.30 8.26 20.22
C HIS A 253 9.63 7.87 20.87
N CYS A 254 10.76 8.28 20.30
CA CYS A 254 12.09 7.88 20.74
C CYS A 254 12.78 8.94 21.61
N ILE A 255 12.27 10.18 21.65
CA ILE A 255 12.85 11.28 22.43
C ILE A 255 11.81 11.88 23.36
N TYR A 256 10.70 12.40 22.82
CA TYR A 256 9.74 13.14 23.65
C TYR A 256 9.01 12.21 24.59
N TRP A 257 8.47 11.11 24.07
CA TRP A 257 7.72 10.15 24.85
C TRP A 257 8.54 9.58 26.03
N PRO A 258 9.76 9.04 25.84
CA PRO A 258 10.54 8.56 26.97
C PRO A 258 10.90 9.68 27.95
N ALA A 259 11.18 10.91 27.49
CA ALA A 259 11.43 12.03 28.41
C ALA A 259 10.19 12.39 29.26
N LEU A 260 9.01 12.42 28.64
CA LEU A 260 7.74 12.66 29.34
C LEU A 260 7.43 11.57 30.37
N LEU A 261 7.70 10.30 30.03
CA LEU A 261 7.56 9.18 30.96
C LEU A 261 8.59 9.25 32.11
N MET A 262 9.85 9.55 31.81
CA MET A 262 10.91 9.74 32.81
C MET A 262 10.60 10.92 33.75
N ALA A 263 9.92 11.96 33.27
CA ALA A 263 9.49 13.11 34.08
C ALA A 263 8.44 12.74 35.14
N LEU A 264 7.71 11.65 34.91
CA LEU A 264 6.67 11.14 35.80
C LEU A 264 7.05 9.81 36.49
N ASP A 265 8.31 9.39 36.37
CA ASP A 265 8.82 8.10 36.85
C ASP A 265 7.99 6.89 36.36
N LEU A 266 7.47 6.97 35.13
CA LEU A 266 6.71 5.90 34.49
C LEU A 266 7.64 4.98 33.67
N PRO A 267 7.35 3.66 33.61
CA PRO A 267 8.19 2.73 32.88
C PRO A 267 8.10 2.96 31.37
N LEU A 268 9.25 2.84 30.69
CA LEU A 268 9.37 3.03 29.25
C LEU A 268 8.90 1.80 28.47
N PRO A 269 8.40 1.97 27.22
CA PRO A 269 8.12 0.84 26.36
C PRO A 269 9.40 0.01 26.12
N LYS A 270 9.26 -1.31 25.94
CA LYS A 270 10.43 -2.21 25.85
C LYS A 270 11.16 -2.13 24.51
N ARG A 271 10.44 -1.76 23.44
CA ARG A 271 10.99 -1.63 22.08
C ARG A 271 10.17 -0.65 21.24
N ILE A 272 10.85 0.07 20.37
CA ILE A 272 10.25 0.82 19.27
C ILE A 272 10.62 0.14 17.95
N LEU A 273 9.63 -0.29 17.20
CA LEU A 273 9.80 -0.85 15.86
C LEU A 273 9.32 0.17 14.83
N THR A 274 10.24 0.58 13.97
CA THR A 274 10.02 1.61 12.95
C THR A 274 9.95 0.99 11.56
N HIS A 275 9.14 1.57 10.68
CA HIS A 275 9.03 1.16 9.28
C HIS A 275 9.14 2.34 8.31
N GLY A 276 9.53 2.05 7.07
CA GLY A 276 9.56 3.02 5.97
C GLY A 276 8.17 3.34 5.42
N HIS A 277 8.13 4.24 4.43
CA HIS A 277 6.91 4.60 3.72
C HIS A 277 6.67 3.70 2.51
N TRP A 278 5.40 3.59 2.13
CA TRP A 278 5.01 3.13 0.80
C TRP A 278 5.01 4.31 -0.18
N LEU A 279 5.68 4.14 -1.31
CA LEU A 279 5.76 5.06 -2.44
C LEU A 279 4.91 4.53 -3.59
N MET A 280 4.54 5.38 -4.53
CA MET A 280 3.94 5.01 -5.82
C MET A 280 4.77 5.71 -6.90
N ASP A 281 5.29 4.94 -7.87
CA ASP A 281 6.23 5.42 -8.90
C ASP A 281 7.42 6.21 -8.34
N ALA A 282 8.02 5.68 -7.27
CA ALA A 282 9.11 6.30 -6.51
C ALA A 282 8.78 7.66 -5.85
N LYS A 283 7.53 8.14 -5.91
CA LYS A 283 7.06 9.33 -5.20
C LYS A 283 6.23 8.95 -3.98
N LYS A 284 6.27 9.78 -2.93
CA LYS A 284 5.42 9.57 -1.74
C LYS A 284 3.96 9.71 -2.13
N MET A 285 3.09 8.80 -1.66
CA MET A 285 1.65 8.92 -1.86
C MET A 285 1.11 10.17 -1.15
N SER A 286 0.40 11.04 -1.86
CA SER A 286 -0.32 12.17 -1.27
C SER A 286 -1.65 12.41 -1.97
N LYS A 287 -2.67 12.79 -1.19
CA LYS A 287 -3.99 13.15 -1.72
C LYS A 287 -3.92 14.32 -2.71
N SER A 288 -2.94 15.21 -2.55
CA SER A 288 -2.72 16.37 -3.42
C SER A 288 -2.14 16.04 -4.79
N VAL A 289 -1.41 14.93 -4.93
CA VAL A 289 -0.79 14.49 -6.20
C VAL A 289 -1.67 13.44 -6.91
N GLY A 290 -2.73 12.95 -6.26
CA GLY A 290 -3.64 11.95 -6.83
C GLY A 290 -3.08 10.53 -6.89
N ASN A 291 -1.84 10.30 -6.48
CA ASN A 291 -1.15 9.01 -6.51
C ASN A 291 -1.43 8.14 -5.26
N VAL A 292 -2.66 8.13 -4.74
CA VAL A 292 -3.01 7.40 -3.52
C VAL A 292 -3.71 6.09 -3.85
N VAL A 293 -3.19 4.99 -3.30
CA VAL A 293 -3.88 3.71 -3.34
C VAL A 293 -4.97 3.68 -2.27
N ASN A 294 -6.22 3.51 -2.68
CA ASN A 294 -7.31 3.26 -1.73
C ASN A 294 -7.20 1.82 -1.19
N PRO A 295 -6.94 1.64 0.12
CA PRO A 295 -6.77 0.30 0.68
C PRO A 295 -8.06 -0.54 0.64
N PHE A 296 -9.24 0.08 0.62
CA PHE A 296 -10.51 -0.64 0.48
C PHE A 296 -10.58 -1.34 -0.88
N PHE A 297 -10.30 -0.62 -1.96
CA PHE A 297 -10.30 -1.17 -3.31
C PHE A 297 -9.19 -2.22 -3.49
N ALA A 298 -8.01 -1.99 -2.92
CA ALA A 298 -6.93 -2.98 -2.98
C ALA A 298 -7.30 -4.29 -2.27
N ILE A 299 -7.94 -4.22 -1.09
CA ILE A 299 -8.43 -5.40 -0.36
C ILE A 299 -9.55 -6.09 -1.13
N ASP A 300 -10.53 -5.33 -1.63
CA ASP A 300 -11.66 -5.88 -2.37
C ASP A 300 -11.20 -6.54 -3.70
N ARG A 301 -10.17 -5.99 -4.35
CA ARG A 301 -9.59 -6.51 -5.61
C ARG A 301 -8.73 -7.75 -5.41
N TRP A 302 -7.83 -7.74 -4.42
CA TRP A 302 -6.78 -8.77 -4.29
C TRP A 302 -7.03 -9.79 -3.17
N GLY A 303 -7.96 -9.48 -2.26
CA GLY A 303 -8.22 -10.23 -1.04
C GLY A 303 -7.29 -9.82 0.11
N VAL A 304 -7.83 -9.90 1.33
CA VAL A 304 -7.15 -9.43 2.56
C VAL A 304 -5.82 -10.12 2.79
N ASP A 305 -5.75 -11.45 2.70
CA ASP A 305 -4.52 -12.20 2.96
C ASP A 305 -3.44 -11.97 1.89
N THR A 306 -3.84 -11.81 0.62
CA THR A 306 -2.91 -11.43 -0.45
C THR A 306 -2.26 -10.09 -0.13
N MET A 307 -3.07 -9.09 0.24
CA MET A 307 -2.57 -7.76 0.60
C MET A 307 -1.69 -7.79 1.85
N ARG A 308 -2.09 -8.51 2.90
CA ARG A 308 -1.27 -8.67 4.10
C ARG A 308 0.07 -9.33 3.81
N TYR A 309 0.07 -10.40 3.00
CA TYR A 309 1.28 -11.06 2.54
C TYR A 309 2.18 -10.11 1.77
N TYR A 310 1.64 -9.41 0.77
CA TYR A 310 2.40 -8.44 -0.03
C TYR A 310 3.02 -7.34 0.84
N LEU A 311 2.23 -6.75 1.74
CA LEU A 311 2.73 -5.69 2.62
C LEU A 311 3.87 -6.18 3.53
N MET A 312 3.76 -7.40 4.07
CA MET A 312 4.78 -7.96 4.96
C MET A 312 6.01 -8.49 4.22
N TYR A 313 5.82 -9.03 3.01
CA TYR A 313 6.90 -9.65 2.23
C TYR A 313 7.70 -8.61 1.44
N ASN A 314 7.02 -7.63 0.83
CA ASN A 314 7.63 -6.62 -0.02
C ASN A 314 8.01 -5.36 0.77
N GLY A 315 7.20 -4.94 1.75
CA GLY A 315 7.42 -3.70 2.50
C GLY A 315 8.73 -3.67 3.27
N ALA A 316 9.53 -2.61 3.12
CA ALA A 316 10.81 -2.45 3.79
C ALA A 316 10.66 -1.81 5.18
N MET A 317 11.50 -2.28 6.12
CA MET A 317 11.53 -1.75 7.49
C MET A 317 12.44 -0.52 7.57
N ALA A 318 13.66 -0.61 7.02
CA ALA A 318 14.63 0.49 7.06
C ALA A 318 14.39 1.54 5.96
N ASN A 319 14.10 1.06 4.75
CA ASN A 319 13.96 1.86 3.53
C ASN A 319 12.50 2.02 3.14
N ASP A 320 12.23 2.90 2.19
CA ASP A 320 10.91 3.01 1.58
C ASP A 320 10.68 1.89 0.56
N SER A 321 9.43 1.63 0.21
CA SER A 321 9.06 0.58 -0.74
C SER A 321 8.01 1.10 -1.71
N SER A 322 8.18 0.79 -2.99
CA SER A 322 7.18 1.15 -4.00
C SER A 322 6.06 0.12 -4.03
N TYR A 323 4.83 0.62 -4.05
CA TYR A 323 3.63 -0.13 -4.37
C TYR A 323 3.46 -0.22 -5.88
N SER A 324 3.11 -1.40 -6.38
CA SER A 324 2.66 -1.60 -7.76
C SER A 324 1.68 -2.77 -7.83
N ASN A 325 0.70 -2.71 -8.74
CA ASN A 325 -0.24 -3.80 -8.96
C ASN A 325 0.48 -5.05 -9.47
N GLU A 326 1.48 -4.87 -10.33
CA GLU A 326 2.36 -5.92 -10.86
C GLU A 326 3.08 -6.62 -9.73
N GLY A 327 3.59 -5.86 -8.74
CA GLY A 327 4.24 -6.41 -7.56
C GLY A 327 3.31 -7.24 -6.70
N VAL A 328 2.03 -6.83 -6.55
CA VAL A 328 1.02 -7.63 -5.85
C VAL A 328 0.78 -8.96 -6.58
N VAL A 329 0.60 -8.91 -7.90
CA VAL A 329 0.39 -10.09 -8.75
C VAL A 329 1.59 -11.04 -8.69
N GLU A 330 2.81 -10.51 -8.77
CA GLU A 330 4.03 -11.32 -8.71
C GLU A 330 4.17 -12.02 -7.36
N SER A 331 3.99 -11.27 -6.26
CA SER A 331 4.03 -11.83 -4.90
C SER A 331 2.96 -12.90 -4.68
N TYR A 332 1.74 -12.68 -5.20
CA TYR A 332 0.69 -13.71 -5.19
C TYR A 332 1.10 -14.96 -5.98
N LYS A 333 1.51 -14.80 -7.24
CA LYS A 333 1.85 -15.91 -8.14
C LYS A 333 3.01 -16.74 -7.60
N LYS A 334 4.10 -16.10 -7.20
CA LYS A 334 5.33 -16.79 -6.74
C LYS A 334 5.16 -17.35 -5.33
N GLY A 335 4.66 -16.54 -4.41
CA GLY A 335 4.54 -16.90 -2.99
C GLY A 335 3.32 -17.78 -2.72
N LEU A 336 2.13 -17.24 -2.89
CA LEU A 336 0.90 -17.87 -2.42
C LEU A 336 0.41 -18.99 -3.35
N GLN A 337 0.40 -18.76 -4.66
CA GLN A 337 -0.12 -19.72 -5.63
C GLN A 337 0.89 -20.86 -5.91
N SER A 338 2.09 -20.52 -6.37
CA SER A 338 3.07 -21.50 -6.86
C SER A 338 3.82 -22.23 -5.74
N THR A 339 4.16 -21.54 -4.66
CA THR A 339 4.92 -22.15 -3.56
C THR A 339 3.99 -22.80 -2.55
N THR A 340 3.05 -22.06 -1.98
CA THR A 340 2.16 -22.57 -0.91
C THR A 340 1.00 -23.42 -1.46
N GLY A 341 0.19 -22.84 -2.34
CA GLY A 341 -1.04 -23.46 -2.84
C GLY A 341 -0.79 -24.72 -3.67
N ASN A 342 0.19 -24.69 -4.57
CA ASN A 342 0.60 -25.85 -5.35
C ASN A 342 1.11 -26.98 -4.47
N PHE A 343 1.94 -26.68 -3.45
CA PHE A 343 2.46 -27.70 -2.55
C PHE A 343 1.34 -28.40 -1.78
N LEU A 344 0.39 -27.63 -1.23
CA LEU A 344 -0.79 -28.21 -0.58
C LEU A 344 -1.59 -29.11 -1.54
N ASN A 345 -1.79 -28.66 -2.78
CA ASN A 345 -2.51 -29.44 -3.79
C ASN A 345 -1.76 -30.73 -4.15
N ARG A 346 -0.44 -30.69 -4.29
CA ARG A 346 0.39 -31.87 -4.55
C ARG A 346 0.27 -32.88 -3.41
N ILE A 347 0.16 -32.43 -2.16
CA ILE A 347 0.00 -33.31 -0.99
C ILE A 347 -1.41 -33.92 -0.95
N THR A 348 -2.44 -33.10 -1.12
CA THR A 348 -3.83 -33.45 -0.74
C THR A 348 -4.74 -33.91 -1.86
N LYS A 349 -4.43 -33.64 -3.14
CA LYS A 349 -5.28 -34.00 -4.29
C LYS A 349 -5.05 -35.40 -4.87
N PRO A 350 -3.84 -35.98 -4.89
CA PRO A 350 -3.63 -37.25 -5.59
C PRO A 350 -4.40 -38.41 -4.96
N ASN A 351 -5.05 -39.23 -5.80
CA ASN A 351 -5.76 -40.44 -5.37
C ASN A 351 -4.82 -41.64 -5.07
N LYS A 352 -3.51 -41.43 -5.16
CA LYS A 352 -2.47 -42.47 -5.06
C LYS A 352 -2.01 -42.74 -3.62
N TRP A 353 -2.35 -41.86 -2.69
CA TRP A 353 -1.99 -41.94 -1.29
C TRP A 353 -3.04 -41.22 -0.45
N ASP A 354 -3.06 -41.55 0.84
CA ASP A 354 -3.92 -40.89 1.83
C ASP A 354 -3.03 -40.28 2.93
N VAL A 355 -3.26 -39.00 3.24
CA VAL A 355 -2.47 -38.28 4.25
C VAL A 355 -2.74 -38.84 5.65
N SER A 356 -4.00 -39.18 5.95
CA SER A 356 -4.37 -39.78 7.24
C SER A 356 -3.74 -41.15 7.43
N GLU A 357 -3.64 -41.94 6.36
CA GLU A 357 -2.92 -43.21 6.34
C GLU A 357 -1.43 -42.99 6.60
N ALA A 358 -0.78 -42.08 5.88
CA ALA A 358 0.65 -41.80 6.06
C ALA A 358 0.97 -41.34 7.50
N VAL A 359 0.13 -40.47 8.07
CA VAL A 359 0.24 -40.03 9.48
C VAL A 359 0.06 -41.22 10.42
N ARG A 360 -0.94 -42.08 10.21
CA ARG A 360 -1.18 -43.26 11.04
C ARG A 360 -0.01 -44.25 11.00
N GLU A 361 0.51 -44.55 9.82
CA GLU A 361 1.60 -45.51 9.65
C GLU A 361 2.89 -45.05 10.35
N ILE A 362 3.25 -43.76 10.25
CA ILE A 362 4.44 -43.25 10.93
C ILE A 362 4.21 -43.03 12.42
N TYR A 363 3.10 -42.39 12.79
CA TYR A 363 2.88 -41.97 14.16
C TYR A 363 2.45 -43.10 15.09
N ARG A 364 1.62 -44.03 14.61
CA ARG A 364 1.08 -45.13 15.44
C ARG A 364 1.80 -46.44 15.20
N ASN A 365 2.08 -46.77 13.94
CA ASN A 365 2.69 -48.04 13.60
C ASN A 365 4.23 -47.98 13.61
N MET A 366 4.81 -46.79 13.84
CA MET A 366 6.26 -46.55 13.89
C MET A 366 6.97 -47.16 12.67
N LEU A 367 6.38 -46.96 11.48
CA LEU A 367 6.95 -47.47 10.25
C LEU A 367 8.37 -46.90 10.05
N GLU A 368 9.36 -47.78 9.93
CA GLU A 368 10.76 -47.40 9.74
C GLU A 368 11.18 -47.53 8.27
N LEU A 369 12.11 -46.67 7.85
CA LEU A 369 12.74 -46.77 6.53
C LEU A 369 13.70 -47.97 6.47
N ASP A 370 13.56 -48.79 5.43
CA ASP A 370 14.57 -49.81 5.10
C ASP A 370 15.81 -49.15 4.46
N ILE A 371 16.98 -49.31 5.06
CA ILE A 371 18.26 -48.73 4.58
C ILE A 371 19.19 -49.76 3.90
N LYS A 372 18.68 -50.94 3.53
CA LYS A 372 19.49 -52.04 2.98
C LYS A 372 20.05 -51.81 1.57
N SER A 373 19.46 -50.90 0.78
CA SER A 373 19.90 -50.64 -0.59
C SER A 373 20.51 -49.24 -0.76
N PRO A 374 21.45 -49.03 -1.71
CA PRO A 374 22.01 -47.69 -1.97
C PRO A 374 20.95 -46.64 -2.30
N ARG A 375 19.90 -47.03 -3.04
CA ARG A 375 18.76 -46.16 -3.37
C ARG A 375 17.98 -45.76 -2.12
N ALA A 376 17.78 -46.68 -1.18
CA ALA A 376 17.05 -46.40 0.04
C ALA A 376 17.88 -45.58 1.04
N GLN A 377 19.21 -45.78 1.08
CA GLN A 377 20.12 -44.91 1.85
C GLN A 377 20.14 -43.48 1.31
N ALA A 378 20.10 -43.30 -0.02
CA ALA A 378 20.02 -41.97 -0.62
C ALA A 378 18.69 -41.27 -0.25
N PHE A 379 17.58 -42.00 -0.31
CA PHE A 379 16.28 -41.49 0.13
C PHE A 379 16.24 -41.14 1.62
N ALA A 380 16.84 -41.98 2.47
CA ALA A 380 16.94 -41.73 3.91
C ALA A 380 17.72 -40.43 4.17
N ARG A 381 18.91 -40.25 3.57
CA ARG A 381 19.68 -39.00 3.70
C ARG A 381 18.90 -37.75 3.25
N LEU A 382 18.19 -37.85 2.11
CA LEU A 382 17.33 -36.76 1.63
C LEU A 382 16.21 -36.44 2.64
N THR A 383 15.60 -37.48 3.22
CA THR A 383 14.53 -37.36 4.21
C THR A 383 15.04 -36.79 5.54
N ASP A 384 16.19 -37.26 6.03
CA ASP A 384 16.81 -36.79 7.26
C ASP A 384 17.18 -35.30 7.16
N ALA A 385 17.81 -34.89 6.05
CA ALA A 385 18.13 -33.49 5.79
C ALA A 385 16.87 -32.60 5.79
N HIS A 386 15.77 -33.07 5.20
CA HIS A 386 14.52 -32.30 5.23
C HIS A 386 13.85 -32.32 6.61
N GLN A 387 13.95 -33.41 7.38
CA GLN A 387 13.45 -33.46 8.77
C GLN A 387 14.13 -32.41 9.65
N GLU A 388 15.45 -32.22 9.53
CA GLU A 388 16.19 -31.18 10.25
C GLU A 388 15.67 -29.77 9.93
N LEU A 389 15.31 -29.52 8.67
CA LEU A 389 14.68 -28.25 8.27
C LEU A 389 13.30 -28.07 8.92
N VAL A 390 12.47 -29.10 8.98
CA VAL A 390 11.16 -29.03 9.65
C VAL A 390 11.34 -28.76 11.15
N ASP A 391 12.27 -29.48 11.79
CA ASP A 391 12.46 -29.44 13.25
C ASP A 391 13.03 -28.09 13.72
N SER A 392 13.85 -27.42 12.90
CA SER A 392 14.46 -26.13 13.22
C SER A 392 13.64 -24.90 12.84
N LEU A 393 12.61 -25.03 11.99
CA LEU A 393 11.88 -23.90 11.42
C LEU A 393 11.24 -22.99 12.48
N ALA A 394 10.46 -23.56 13.41
CA ALA A 394 9.71 -22.77 14.38
C ALA A 394 10.62 -21.99 15.34
N GLU A 395 11.77 -22.56 15.72
CA GLU A 395 12.77 -21.89 16.53
C GLU A 395 13.42 -20.72 15.77
N SER A 396 13.83 -20.96 14.52
CA SER A 396 14.44 -19.91 13.68
C SER A 396 13.48 -18.75 13.38
N VAL A 397 12.19 -19.06 13.17
CA VAL A 397 11.12 -18.06 13.03
C VAL A 397 10.92 -17.29 14.34
N GLY A 398 10.92 -17.98 15.47
CA GLY A 398 10.80 -17.35 16.78
C GLY A 398 11.91 -16.35 17.09
N GLN A 399 13.16 -16.71 16.77
CA GLN A 399 14.31 -15.82 16.92
C GLN A 399 14.15 -14.51 16.11
N ASP A 400 13.60 -14.57 14.89
CA ASP A 400 13.36 -13.36 14.09
C ASP A 400 12.29 -12.47 14.73
N PHE A 401 11.23 -13.05 15.30
CA PHE A 401 10.23 -12.27 16.04
C PHE A 401 10.82 -11.64 17.30
N ASP A 402 11.62 -12.38 18.06
CA ASP A 402 12.29 -11.89 19.27
C ASP A 402 13.25 -10.73 18.92
N ASN A 403 13.83 -10.74 17.72
CA ASN A 403 14.67 -9.66 17.18
C ASN A 403 13.88 -8.52 16.50
N GLY A 404 12.55 -8.56 16.48
CA GLY A 404 11.72 -7.51 15.86
C GLY A 404 11.77 -7.52 14.33
N ALA A 405 12.03 -8.69 13.73
CA ALA A 405 12.19 -8.90 12.29
C ALA A 405 11.10 -9.81 11.69
N PRO A 406 9.79 -9.49 11.82
CA PRO A 406 8.71 -10.35 11.31
C PRO A 406 8.76 -10.58 9.79
N LYS A 407 9.36 -9.65 9.03
CA LYS A 407 9.61 -9.84 7.59
C LYS A 407 10.63 -10.95 7.31
N ALA A 408 11.71 -11.02 8.10
CA ALA A 408 12.70 -12.09 7.99
C ALA A 408 12.06 -13.45 8.30
N ALA A 409 11.23 -13.48 9.36
CA ALA A 409 10.45 -14.66 9.73
C ALA A 409 9.57 -15.16 8.56
N LEU A 410 8.81 -14.28 7.91
CA LEU A 410 7.99 -14.64 6.74
C LEU A 410 8.83 -15.20 5.59
N ARG A 411 9.97 -14.55 5.28
CA ARG A 411 10.88 -15.02 4.22
C ARG A 411 11.43 -16.41 4.50
N LYS A 412 11.80 -16.71 5.75
CA LYS A 412 12.25 -18.05 6.15
C LYS A 412 11.15 -19.10 5.95
N ILE A 413 9.90 -18.79 6.32
CA ILE A 413 8.78 -19.71 6.11
C ILE A 413 8.57 -19.97 4.61
N MET A 414 8.61 -18.93 3.77
CA MET A 414 8.44 -19.08 2.32
C MET A 414 9.59 -19.85 1.68
N HIS A 415 10.84 -19.61 2.11
CA HIS A 415 12.01 -20.36 1.68
C HIS A 415 11.88 -21.85 2.04
N PHE A 416 11.48 -22.14 3.29
CA PHE A 416 11.24 -23.50 3.74
C PHE A 416 10.16 -24.23 2.92
N LEU A 417 9.08 -23.55 2.53
CA LEU A 417 8.08 -24.12 1.63
C LEU A 417 8.65 -24.39 0.23
N GLY A 418 9.57 -23.56 -0.26
CA GLY A 418 10.34 -23.81 -1.48
C GLY A 418 11.17 -25.09 -1.39
N GLU A 419 11.96 -25.24 -0.32
CA GLU A 419 12.74 -26.45 -0.07
C GLU A 419 11.87 -27.69 0.11
N SER A 420 10.69 -27.55 0.73
CA SER A 420 9.71 -28.64 0.86
C SER A 420 9.14 -29.08 -0.49
N ASN A 421 8.89 -28.14 -1.41
CA ASN A 421 8.50 -28.46 -2.79
C ASN A 421 9.60 -29.21 -3.54
N LYS A 422 10.86 -28.79 -3.35
CA LYS A 422 12.03 -29.42 -3.93
C LYS A 422 12.22 -30.84 -3.40
N TYR A 423 12.15 -31.03 -2.08
CA TYR A 423 12.15 -32.35 -1.44
C TYR A 423 11.10 -33.27 -2.06
N MET A 424 9.86 -32.82 -2.20
CA MET A 424 8.79 -33.63 -2.82
C MET A 424 9.10 -33.99 -4.27
N THR A 425 9.75 -33.09 -5.00
CA THR A 425 10.15 -33.33 -6.40
C THR A 425 11.26 -34.37 -6.51
N GLU A 426 12.29 -34.29 -5.66
CA GLU A 426 13.41 -35.22 -5.64
C GLU A 426 12.99 -36.60 -5.11
N ALA A 427 12.12 -36.64 -4.10
CA ALA A 427 11.55 -37.86 -3.56
C ALA A 427 10.61 -38.57 -4.56
N ALA A 428 10.02 -37.81 -5.49
CA ALA A 428 9.18 -38.27 -6.59
C ALA A 428 8.12 -39.33 -6.18
N PRO A 429 7.21 -39.01 -5.23
CA PRO A 429 6.24 -39.98 -4.68
C PRO A 429 5.32 -40.60 -5.75
N TRP A 430 5.05 -39.90 -6.85
CA TRP A 430 4.26 -40.41 -7.98
C TRP A 430 4.89 -41.63 -8.68
N ASN A 431 6.21 -41.80 -8.59
CA ASN A 431 6.93 -42.96 -9.12
C ASN A 431 6.94 -44.14 -8.14
N LEU A 432 6.65 -43.89 -6.85
CA LEU A 432 6.65 -44.90 -5.79
C LEU A 432 5.30 -45.60 -5.63
N SER A 433 4.21 -44.97 -6.08
CA SER A 433 2.83 -45.46 -5.87
C SER A 433 2.49 -46.81 -6.52
N ASN A 434 3.33 -47.32 -7.42
CA ASN A 434 2.99 -48.46 -8.29
C ASN A 434 3.86 -49.72 -8.04
N ASN A 435 4.74 -49.74 -7.03
CA ASN A 435 5.89 -50.64 -7.01
C ASN A 435 6.11 -51.39 -5.66
N GLY A 436 5.15 -52.22 -5.23
CA GLY A 436 5.34 -53.16 -4.11
C GLY A 436 5.64 -52.53 -2.73
N GLU A 437 5.88 -53.38 -1.71
CA GLU A 437 6.00 -52.95 -0.30
C GLU A 437 7.14 -51.96 -0.03
N ARG A 438 8.31 -52.13 -0.67
CA ARG A 438 9.49 -51.27 -0.43
C ARG A 438 9.36 -49.86 -1.01
N ASP A 439 8.57 -49.66 -2.07
CA ASP A 439 8.28 -48.31 -2.57
C ASP A 439 7.13 -47.68 -1.75
N TYR A 440 6.22 -48.49 -1.20
CA TYR A 440 5.17 -48.03 -0.29
C TYR A 440 5.72 -47.38 0.99
N THR A 441 6.70 -47.99 1.67
CA THR A 441 7.31 -47.36 2.87
C THR A 441 7.88 -45.98 2.55
N ARG A 442 8.64 -45.84 1.45
CA ARG A 442 9.19 -44.54 1.03
C ARG A 442 8.12 -43.53 0.66
N LEU A 443 7.05 -43.98 0.00
CA LEU A 443 5.89 -43.13 -0.30
C LEU A 443 5.30 -42.57 1.00
N VAL A 444 5.01 -43.44 1.98
CA VAL A 444 4.45 -43.04 3.29
C VAL A 444 5.33 -42.02 3.99
N HIS A 445 6.64 -42.24 4.07
CA HIS A 445 7.59 -41.28 4.66
C HIS A 445 7.61 -39.94 3.92
N CYS A 446 7.60 -39.96 2.59
CA CYS A 446 7.57 -38.74 1.79
C CYS A 446 6.29 -37.94 2.05
N ILE A 447 5.11 -38.58 1.99
CA ILE A 447 3.82 -37.92 2.15
C ILE A 447 3.65 -37.40 3.58
N TYR A 448 4.01 -38.18 4.59
CA TYR A 448 3.99 -37.73 5.98
C TYR A 448 4.87 -36.49 6.18
N LEU A 449 6.11 -36.51 5.68
CA LEU A 449 7.02 -35.40 5.90
C LEU A 449 6.60 -34.14 5.12
N CYS A 450 6.07 -34.29 3.91
CA CYS A 450 5.49 -33.16 3.18
C CYS A 450 4.25 -32.58 3.90
N ALA A 451 3.40 -33.45 4.45
CA ALA A 451 2.23 -33.03 5.22
C ALA A 451 2.61 -32.31 6.52
N GLU A 452 3.60 -32.82 7.27
CA GLU A 452 4.16 -32.14 8.45
C GLU A 452 4.81 -30.81 8.07
N SER A 453 5.51 -30.73 6.95
CA SER A 453 6.12 -29.49 6.45
C SER A 453 5.04 -28.43 6.21
N MET A 454 3.97 -28.79 5.50
CA MET A 454 2.85 -27.87 5.26
C MET A 454 2.12 -27.51 6.55
N ARG A 455 1.90 -28.46 7.45
CA ARG A 455 1.23 -28.23 8.74
C ARG A 455 2.00 -27.23 9.60
N VAL A 456 3.30 -27.45 9.80
CA VAL A 456 4.16 -26.57 10.59
C VAL A 456 4.23 -25.18 9.95
N ALA A 457 4.48 -25.09 8.64
CA ALA A 457 4.51 -23.82 7.94
C ALA A 457 3.17 -23.06 8.03
N ALA A 458 2.04 -23.75 7.87
CA ALA A 458 0.73 -23.13 7.96
C ALA A 458 0.42 -22.60 9.36
N ILE A 459 0.83 -23.30 10.44
CA ILE A 459 0.73 -22.78 11.81
C ILE A 459 1.50 -21.46 11.95
N LEU A 460 2.72 -21.42 11.42
CA LEU A 460 3.60 -20.24 11.48
C LEU A 460 3.16 -19.10 10.52
N LEU A 461 2.33 -19.40 9.51
CA LEU A 461 1.75 -18.41 8.59
C LEU A 461 0.49 -17.72 9.14
N GLN A 462 -0.16 -18.26 10.18
CA GLN A 462 -1.35 -17.67 10.80
C GLN A 462 -1.25 -16.18 11.15
N PRO A 463 -0.08 -15.65 11.61
CA PRO A 463 0.05 -14.22 11.86
C PRO A 463 -0.02 -13.35 10.60
N PHE A 464 0.42 -13.88 9.46
CA PHE A 464 0.58 -13.14 8.21
C PHE A 464 -0.67 -13.24 7.33
N ILE A 465 -1.17 -14.46 7.13
CA ILE A 465 -2.31 -14.80 6.27
C ILE A 465 -3.35 -15.63 7.04
N PRO A 466 -4.03 -15.04 8.03
CA PRO A 466 -4.85 -15.79 8.99
C PRO A 466 -5.95 -16.66 8.35
N GLU A 467 -6.63 -16.19 7.31
CA GLU A 467 -7.75 -16.92 6.70
C GLU A 467 -7.24 -18.10 5.87
N LYS A 468 -6.22 -17.87 5.04
CA LYS A 468 -5.61 -18.90 4.19
C LYS A 468 -4.81 -19.90 4.99
N ALA A 469 -4.13 -19.49 6.05
CA ALA A 469 -3.49 -20.42 6.98
C ALA A 469 -4.52 -21.35 7.65
N ALA A 470 -5.67 -20.81 8.08
CA ALA A 470 -6.75 -21.62 8.63
C ALA A 470 -7.32 -22.61 7.59
N GLU A 471 -7.55 -22.16 6.36
CA GLU A 471 -8.03 -22.99 5.25
C GLU A 471 -7.06 -24.14 4.94
N ILE A 472 -5.74 -23.87 4.91
CA ILE A 472 -4.70 -24.89 4.72
C ILE A 472 -4.78 -25.95 5.84
N LEU A 473 -4.90 -25.50 7.10
CA LEU A 473 -4.97 -26.38 8.27
C LEU A 473 -6.28 -27.19 8.30
N ASP A 474 -7.39 -26.64 7.84
CA ASP A 474 -8.67 -27.36 7.68
C ASP A 474 -8.60 -28.44 6.60
N ARG A 475 -7.95 -28.15 5.47
CA ARG A 475 -7.71 -29.12 4.39
C ARG A 475 -6.80 -30.26 4.82
N LEU A 476 -5.84 -29.99 5.71
CA LEU A 476 -5.00 -31.02 6.33
C LEU A 476 -5.70 -31.74 7.49
N GLY A 477 -6.87 -31.30 7.94
CA GLY A 477 -7.58 -31.97 9.04
C GLY A 477 -7.09 -31.63 10.45
N VAL A 478 -6.32 -30.55 10.61
CA VAL A 478 -5.68 -30.20 11.89
C VAL A 478 -6.71 -29.62 12.86
N ASP A 479 -6.72 -30.08 14.11
CA ASP A 479 -7.65 -29.55 15.10
C ASP A 479 -7.36 -28.09 15.47
N SER A 480 -8.39 -27.26 15.71
CA SER A 480 -8.19 -25.84 16.04
C SER A 480 -7.40 -25.66 17.34
N LYS A 481 -7.52 -26.59 18.30
CA LYS A 481 -6.73 -26.58 19.54
C LYS A 481 -5.26 -26.95 19.32
N LYS A 482 -4.93 -27.52 18.17
CA LYS A 482 -3.59 -27.99 17.78
C LYS A 482 -2.91 -27.06 16.76
N ARG A 483 -3.33 -25.79 16.68
CA ARG A 483 -2.76 -24.75 15.78
C ARG A 483 -1.87 -23.73 16.51
N THR A 484 -1.29 -24.12 17.65
CA THR A 484 -0.41 -23.26 18.45
C THR A 484 1.06 -23.53 18.14
N LEU A 485 1.96 -22.67 18.65
CA LEU A 485 3.41 -22.82 18.48
C LEU A 485 3.94 -24.15 19.04
N GLU A 486 3.27 -24.71 20.06
CA GLU A 486 3.58 -26.04 20.61
C GLU A 486 3.45 -27.15 19.56
N TYR A 487 2.50 -27.00 18.64
CA TYR A 487 2.25 -27.94 17.56
C TYR A 487 3.03 -27.61 16.29
N ALA A 488 3.73 -26.48 16.23
CA ALA A 488 4.58 -26.11 15.10
C ALA A 488 5.92 -26.89 15.08
N LYS A 489 5.87 -28.20 15.38
CA LYS A 489 7.00 -29.13 15.31
C LYS A 489 6.55 -30.45 14.74
N ARG A 490 7.47 -31.17 14.11
CA ARG A 490 7.21 -32.49 13.56
C ARG A 490 6.76 -33.46 14.66
N GLY A 491 5.77 -34.31 14.38
CA GLY A 491 5.32 -35.36 15.30
C GLY A 491 4.60 -34.85 16.56
N ARG A 492 4.07 -33.62 16.55
CA ARG A 492 3.23 -33.11 17.65
C ARG A 492 1.74 -33.38 17.46
N ASP A 493 1.32 -33.79 16.28
CA ASP A 493 -0.06 -34.18 15.99
C ASP A 493 -0.11 -35.47 15.17
N GLY A 494 -0.68 -36.53 15.74
CA GLY A 494 -0.85 -37.84 15.10
C GLY A 494 -2.28 -38.13 14.64
N GLU A 495 -3.16 -37.12 14.65
CA GLU A 495 -4.60 -37.29 14.40
C GLU A 495 -5.12 -36.50 13.20
N TYR A 496 -4.26 -35.75 12.52
CA TYR A 496 -4.61 -35.01 11.31
C TYR A 496 -4.52 -35.89 10.04
N GLY A 497 -4.95 -35.34 8.91
CA GLY A 497 -4.90 -35.99 7.59
C GLY A 497 -6.28 -36.28 7.00
N THR A 498 -7.33 -36.28 7.83
CA THR A 498 -8.72 -36.34 7.36
C THR A 498 -9.28 -34.91 7.21
N PRO A 499 -9.57 -34.43 5.98
CA PRO A 499 -10.04 -33.06 5.78
C PRO A 499 -11.30 -32.77 6.57
N LYS A 500 -11.36 -31.60 7.23
CA LYS A 500 -12.55 -31.16 7.99
C LYS A 500 -13.70 -30.69 7.08
N CYS A 501 -13.44 -30.52 5.79
CA CYS A 501 -14.42 -30.22 4.75
C CYS A 501 -14.49 -31.36 3.74
N LYS A 502 -15.71 -31.78 3.33
CA LYS A 502 -15.87 -32.76 2.25
C LYS A 502 -15.29 -32.19 0.95
N THR A 503 -14.20 -32.76 0.45
CA THR A 503 -13.82 -32.65 -0.95
C THR A 503 -14.97 -33.28 -1.75
N ASN A 504 -15.73 -32.51 -2.51
CA ASN A 504 -16.80 -33.04 -3.36
C ASN A 504 -16.22 -34.08 -4.34
N GLN A 505 -16.39 -35.37 -4.01
CA GLN A 505 -16.24 -36.48 -4.92
C GLN A 505 -17.44 -36.49 -5.87
N SER A 506 -17.27 -35.88 -7.05
CA SER A 506 -18.06 -36.18 -8.25
C SER A 506 -17.21 -35.92 -9.49
N MET A 507 -16.27 -36.82 -9.74
CA MET A 507 -15.63 -36.93 -11.06
C MET A 507 -16.59 -37.62 -12.03
N THR A 508 -17.55 -36.87 -12.55
CA THR A 508 -18.08 -37.06 -13.91
C THR A 508 -18.74 -35.80 -14.50
N GLN A 509 -18.78 -34.68 -13.78
CA GLN A 509 -19.19 -33.37 -14.31
C GLN A 509 -18.08 -32.29 -14.23
N GLN A 510 -16.85 -32.69 -13.88
CA GLN A 510 -15.73 -31.78 -13.58
C GLN A 510 -14.72 -31.60 -14.73
N LYS A 511 -15.05 -32.02 -15.96
CA LYS A 511 -14.40 -31.46 -17.18
C LYS A 511 -15.10 -30.19 -17.66
N THR A 512 -16.30 -29.92 -17.15
CA THR A 512 -17.07 -28.70 -17.42
C THR A 512 -16.66 -27.56 -16.48
N SER A 513 -16.18 -27.84 -15.25
CA SER A 513 -15.92 -26.80 -14.26
C SER A 513 -14.52 -26.16 -14.27
N GLU A 514 -13.50 -26.76 -14.90
CA GLU A 514 -12.24 -26.03 -15.19
C GLU A 514 -12.46 -25.00 -16.31
N ASN A 515 -13.31 -25.34 -17.29
CA ASN A 515 -13.82 -24.41 -18.29
C ASN A 515 -14.83 -23.40 -17.70
N GLU A 516 -15.58 -23.74 -16.64
CA GLU A 516 -16.46 -22.79 -15.95
C GLU A 516 -15.74 -21.90 -14.93
N ILE A 517 -14.57 -22.25 -14.40
CA ILE A 517 -13.75 -21.29 -13.61
C ILE A 517 -13.01 -20.34 -14.57
N GLN A 518 -12.58 -20.81 -15.74
CA GLN A 518 -12.12 -19.94 -16.83
C GLN A 518 -13.25 -19.07 -17.43
N ARG A 519 -14.51 -19.53 -17.44
CA ARG A 519 -15.67 -18.74 -17.91
C ARG A 519 -16.35 -17.89 -16.82
N ALA A 520 -16.33 -18.30 -15.55
CA ALA A 520 -16.94 -17.54 -14.45
C ALA A 520 -16.10 -16.31 -14.06
N HIS A 521 -14.82 -16.27 -14.42
CA HIS A 521 -14.03 -15.04 -14.40
C HIS A 521 -14.32 -14.09 -15.59
N CYS A 522 -15.15 -14.52 -16.54
CA CYS A 522 -15.65 -13.69 -17.64
C CYS A 522 -17.14 -13.31 -17.49
N ASP A 523 -17.92 -14.00 -16.64
CA ASP A 523 -19.38 -13.82 -16.51
C ASP A 523 -19.87 -13.43 -15.09
N PHE A 524 -19.09 -12.65 -14.34
CA PHE A 524 -19.65 -11.84 -13.24
C PHE A 524 -20.28 -10.55 -13.79
N ASP A 525 -21.29 -10.71 -14.63
CA ASP A 525 -22.37 -9.74 -14.79
C ASP A 525 -23.65 -10.51 -15.08
N THR A 526 -24.75 -10.01 -14.51
CA THR A 526 -26.14 -10.47 -14.64
C THR A 526 -26.62 -11.49 -13.59
N LYS A 527 -26.98 -10.95 -12.40
CA LYS A 527 -28.36 -11.09 -11.84
C LYS A 527 -28.60 -10.12 -10.67
N GLY A 528 -29.29 -9.01 -10.97
CA GLY A 528 -30.05 -8.11 -10.08
C GLY A 528 -29.25 -7.36 -9.01
N VAL A 529 -29.00 -6.06 -9.08
CA VAL A 529 -29.92 -4.92 -9.33
C VAL A 529 -29.21 -3.84 -10.16
N ALA A 530 -30.00 -3.16 -11.00
CA ALA A 530 -29.60 -2.32 -12.12
C ALA A 530 -28.58 -1.17 -11.83
N ARG A 531 -27.53 -1.10 -12.67
CA ARG A 531 -27.14 0.10 -13.42
C ARG A 531 -26.51 -0.33 -14.75
N SER A 532 -26.98 0.30 -15.82
CA SER A 532 -26.92 -0.16 -17.20
C SER A 532 -25.73 0.38 -17.98
N ALA A 533 -25.08 -0.53 -18.72
CA ALA A 533 -24.53 -0.36 -20.07
C ALA A 533 -23.41 0.66 -20.32
N ILE A 534 -22.15 0.25 -20.03
CA ILE A 534 -21.01 0.46 -20.95
C ILE A 534 -20.11 -0.77 -20.86
N ARG A 535 -20.23 -1.67 -21.84
CA ARG A 535 -19.24 -2.73 -22.07
C ARG A 535 -18.71 -2.52 -23.48
N GLU A 536 -17.39 -2.69 -23.63
CA GLU A 536 -16.60 -2.67 -24.88
C GLU A 536 -16.22 -1.28 -25.43
N ALA A 537 -15.07 -0.73 -25.00
CA ALA A 537 -13.95 -0.39 -25.89
C ALA A 537 -12.89 0.56 -25.26
N THR A 538 -12.06 0.12 -24.29
CA THR A 538 -10.73 0.70 -23.97
C THR A 538 -9.94 -0.23 -23.03
N ALA A 539 -8.63 0.01 -22.91
CA ALA A 539 -7.69 -0.66 -22.00
C ALA A 539 -7.47 0.08 -20.67
N SER A 540 -8.17 1.19 -20.43
CA SER A 540 -8.21 1.91 -19.15
C SER A 540 -9.27 1.32 -18.20
N ASP A 541 -9.05 1.46 -16.88
CA ASP A 541 -9.93 0.92 -15.82
C ASP A 541 -11.42 1.22 -16.10
N ARG A 542 -12.31 0.28 -15.77
CA ARG A 542 -13.74 0.37 -16.10
C ARG A 542 -14.43 1.47 -15.28
N LEU A 543 -14.50 2.68 -15.83
CA LEU A 543 -15.25 3.82 -15.29
C LEU A 543 -16.73 3.73 -15.68
N SER A 544 -17.60 4.28 -14.84
CA SER A 544 -19.00 4.55 -15.19
C SER A 544 -19.11 5.64 -16.26
N LEU A 545 -20.26 5.74 -16.95
CA LEU A 545 -20.49 6.78 -17.96
C LEU A 545 -20.31 8.18 -17.36
N GLU A 546 -20.76 8.36 -16.11
CA GLU A 546 -20.64 9.61 -15.38
C GLU A 546 -19.18 9.96 -15.06
N GLU A 547 -18.39 9.01 -14.55
CA GLU A 547 -16.95 9.19 -14.28
C GLU A 547 -16.15 9.47 -15.57
N GLU A 548 -16.57 8.87 -16.69
CA GLU A 548 -15.94 9.10 -17.99
C GLU A 548 -16.21 10.52 -18.51
N TYR A 549 -17.45 11.00 -18.37
CA TYR A 549 -17.77 12.38 -18.70
C TYR A 549 -17.05 13.39 -17.80
N GLU A 550 -16.88 13.08 -16.51
CA GLU A 550 -16.08 13.90 -15.60
C GLU A 550 -14.61 13.97 -16.03
N ASN A 551 -14.02 12.85 -16.45
CA ASN A 551 -12.67 12.82 -16.99
C ASN A 551 -12.54 13.65 -18.28
N GLN A 552 -13.48 13.51 -19.22
CA GLN A 552 -13.51 14.31 -20.45
C GLN A 552 -13.61 15.80 -20.18
N ILE A 553 -14.34 16.22 -19.13
CA ILE A 553 -14.38 17.62 -18.69
C ILE A 553 -13.03 18.06 -18.13
N SER A 554 -12.41 17.23 -17.28
CA SER A 554 -11.11 17.54 -16.67
C SER A 554 -9.98 17.68 -17.69
N TRP A 555 -10.00 16.89 -18.77
CA TRP A 555 -8.94 16.89 -19.78
C TRP A 555 -8.99 18.09 -20.73
N ARG A 556 -10.09 18.84 -20.78
CA ARG A 556 -10.21 20.06 -21.61
C ARG A 556 -9.15 21.11 -21.31
N THR A 557 -8.64 21.12 -20.07
CA THR A 557 -7.69 22.11 -19.57
C THR A 557 -6.36 21.49 -19.13
N SER A 558 -6.13 20.20 -19.40
CA SER A 558 -4.88 19.51 -19.05
C SER A 558 -3.74 20.01 -19.94
N ALA A 559 -2.70 20.57 -19.34
CA ALA A 559 -1.49 21.00 -20.07
C ALA A 559 -0.46 19.87 -20.27
N ASP A 560 -0.68 18.72 -19.64
CA ASP A 560 0.23 17.58 -19.57
C ASP A 560 -0.19 16.40 -20.47
N LYS A 561 -1.27 16.54 -21.25
CA LYS A 561 -1.83 15.48 -22.08
C LYS A 561 -2.27 15.99 -23.44
N LEU A 562 -1.89 15.27 -24.50
CA LEU A 562 -2.45 15.49 -25.83
C LEU A 562 -3.76 14.70 -25.95
N THR A 563 -4.89 15.41 -25.88
CA THR A 563 -6.24 14.84 -25.94
C THR A 563 -7.08 15.53 -26.99
N PHE A 564 -7.77 14.78 -27.84
CA PHE A 564 -8.86 15.30 -28.66
C PHE A 564 -10.18 14.85 -28.07
N ILE A 565 -11.06 15.80 -27.77
CA ILE A 565 -12.44 15.47 -27.40
C ILE A 565 -13.27 15.26 -28.67
N VAL A 566 -13.92 14.11 -28.77
CA VAL A 566 -14.81 13.76 -29.87
C VAL A 566 -16.21 14.26 -29.55
N CYS A 567 -16.71 15.19 -30.35
CA CYS A 567 -18.06 15.75 -30.22
C CYS A 567 -18.97 15.26 -31.35
N LYS A 568 -20.29 15.38 -31.16
CA LYS A 568 -21.29 15.12 -32.21
C LYS A 568 -21.04 16.03 -33.43
N PRO A 569 -21.38 15.59 -34.65
CA PRO A 569 -21.27 16.42 -35.84
C PRO A 569 -22.03 17.73 -35.70
N LEU A 570 -21.44 18.83 -36.22
CA LEU A 570 -22.11 20.13 -36.28
C LEU A 570 -23.34 20.05 -37.21
N SER A 571 -24.47 20.59 -36.77
CA SER A 571 -25.73 20.54 -37.52
C SER A 571 -25.73 21.38 -38.81
N ASP A 572 -24.97 22.50 -38.85
CA ASP A 572 -25.10 23.52 -39.92
C ASP A 572 -23.78 23.93 -40.58
N GLY A 573 -22.90 22.98 -40.96
CA GLY A 573 -21.73 23.27 -41.82
C GLY A 573 -20.84 24.45 -41.39
N GLY A 574 -20.87 24.79 -40.09
CA GLY A 574 -20.52 26.10 -39.55
C GLY A 574 -19.11 26.57 -39.89
N HIS A 575 -18.92 27.88 -39.98
CA HIS A 575 -17.62 28.48 -40.32
C HIS A 575 -16.75 28.82 -39.10
N LYS A 576 -17.28 28.66 -37.87
CA LYS A 576 -16.60 28.96 -36.60
C LYS A 576 -17.21 28.11 -35.48
N VAL A 577 -16.40 27.71 -34.52
CA VAL A 577 -16.78 26.88 -33.36
C VAL A 577 -16.54 27.71 -32.10
N SER A 578 -17.48 27.70 -31.15
CA SER A 578 -17.36 28.44 -29.89
C SER A 578 -17.39 27.50 -28.69
N ALA A 579 -16.53 27.77 -27.70
CA ALA A 579 -16.46 27.01 -26.47
C ALA A 579 -17.75 27.11 -25.66
N GLY A 580 -18.15 26.00 -25.04
CA GLY A 580 -19.41 25.82 -24.31
C GLY A 580 -20.63 25.60 -25.20
N VAL A 581 -20.48 25.58 -26.53
CA VAL A 581 -21.58 25.36 -27.49
C VAL A 581 -21.36 24.07 -28.26
N ALA A 582 -20.33 23.99 -29.10
CA ALA A 582 -20.06 22.80 -29.90
C ALA A 582 -19.39 21.66 -29.10
N ASP A 583 -18.78 22.01 -27.97
CA ASP A 583 -18.14 21.15 -26.97
C ASP A 583 -18.91 21.21 -25.63
N ALA A 584 -20.22 21.52 -25.64
CA ALA A 584 -21.04 21.37 -24.45
C ALA A 584 -21.09 19.89 -24.01
N ASN A 585 -21.29 19.64 -22.72
CA ASN A 585 -21.25 18.27 -22.14
C ASN A 585 -22.15 17.27 -22.89
N GLU A 586 -23.32 17.72 -23.34
CA GLU A 586 -24.31 16.92 -24.10
C GLU A 586 -23.90 16.56 -25.55
N HIS A 587 -22.89 17.26 -26.07
CA HIS A 587 -22.32 17.03 -27.40
C HIS A 587 -21.05 16.17 -27.36
N MET A 588 -20.45 15.94 -26.19
CA MET A 588 -19.29 15.06 -26.05
C MET A 588 -19.71 13.60 -26.16
N VAL A 589 -19.01 12.85 -27.01
CA VAL A 589 -19.30 11.44 -27.29
C VAL A 589 -18.10 10.53 -27.08
N GLY A 590 -16.92 11.10 -26.80
CA GLY A 590 -15.70 10.34 -26.59
C GLY A 590 -14.47 11.22 -26.58
N ASP A 591 -13.33 10.58 -26.58
CA ASP A 591 -12.01 11.22 -26.60
C ASP A 591 -10.97 10.26 -27.19
N ILE A 592 -9.83 10.83 -27.57
CA ILE A 592 -8.66 10.09 -28.00
C ILE A 592 -7.40 10.75 -27.43
N ASN A 593 -6.51 9.94 -26.87
CA ASN A 593 -5.35 10.34 -26.10
C ASN A 593 -4.06 9.81 -26.72
N LEU A 594 -2.96 10.56 -26.56
CA LEU A 594 -1.60 10.10 -26.82
C LEU A 594 -0.80 10.12 -25.52
N PHE A 595 -0.24 8.97 -25.15
CA PHE A 595 0.71 8.84 -24.04
C PHE A 595 2.10 8.54 -24.59
N LEU A 596 3.11 9.29 -24.16
CA LEU A 596 4.49 9.08 -24.58
C LEU A 596 5.30 8.42 -23.46
N THR A 597 6.00 7.34 -23.76
CA THR A 597 6.90 6.65 -22.82
C THR A 597 8.30 6.51 -23.41
N PRO A 598 9.38 6.69 -22.62
CA PRO A 598 10.74 6.43 -23.11
C PRO A 598 10.89 5.00 -23.62
N TRP A 599 11.57 4.81 -24.75
CA TRP A 599 11.91 3.48 -25.24
C TRP A 599 13.20 3.01 -24.55
N GLU A 600 13.08 2.01 -23.69
CA GLU A 600 14.22 1.31 -23.10
C GLU A 600 14.49 0.06 -23.96
N ASP A 601 15.63 0.02 -24.67
CA ASP A 601 16.07 -1.23 -25.30
C ASP A 601 16.67 -2.13 -24.21
N ASP A 602 16.12 -3.35 -24.07
CA ASP A 602 16.59 -4.39 -23.14
C ASP A 602 17.99 -4.97 -23.52
N GLU A 603 18.69 -4.39 -24.49
CA GLU A 603 20.06 -4.75 -24.85
C GLU A 603 20.95 -3.51 -24.77
N GLU A 604 21.80 -3.45 -23.72
CA GLU A 604 22.98 -2.58 -23.70
C GLU A 604 23.88 -2.94 -24.90
N GLN A 605 23.77 -2.18 -26.01
CA GLN A 605 24.80 -2.15 -27.04
C GLN A 605 25.33 -0.72 -27.20
N ASP A 606 26.65 -0.63 -27.14
CA ASP A 606 27.49 0.56 -27.22
C ASP A 606 27.01 1.61 -28.25
N ASP A 607 26.57 2.77 -27.78
CA ASP A 607 26.26 3.93 -28.62
C ASP A 607 27.00 5.20 -28.15
N GLU A 608 28.30 5.08 -27.84
CA GLU A 608 29.20 6.24 -27.68
C GLU A 608 29.69 6.83 -29.02
N ALA A 609 29.21 6.34 -30.18
CA ALA A 609 29.80 6.69 -31.48
C ALA A 609 29.02 7.72 -32.33
N ARG A 610 27.89 8.28 -31.89
CA ARG A 610 27.18 9.34 -32.64
C ARG A 610 26.84 10.52 -31.75
N GLY A 611 27.60 11.61 -31.94
CA GLY A 611 27.37 12.91 -31.31
C GLY A 611 26.06 13.55 -31.74
N SER A 612 24.95 13.10 -31.16
CA SER A 612 23.71 13.81 -30.82
C SER A 612 22.78 12.78 -30.19
N ARG A 613 22.42 12.94 -28.92
CA ARG A 613 21.64 11.95 -28.15
C ARG A 613 20.17 12.00 -28.59
N GLN A 614 19.82 11.40 -29.72
CA GLN A 614 18.41 11.18 -30.10
C GLN A 614 17.83 10.10 -29.18
N ARG A 615 16.89 10.47 -28.31
CA ARG A 615 16.19 9.53 -27.44
C ARG A 615 14.90 9.08 -28.12
N LEU A 616 14.69 7.77 -28.19
CA LEU A 616 13.48 7.17 -28.75
C LEU A 616 12.38 7.08 -27.69
N CYS A 617 11.13 7.25 -28.10
CA CYS A 617 9.94 7.08 -27.27
C CYS A 617 8.85 6.30 -28.04
N VAL A 618 7.90 5.73 -27.30
CA VAL A 618 6.71 5.08 -27.86
C VAL A 618 5.49 5.90 -27.54
N GLY A 619 4.61 6.04 -28.54
CA GLY A 619 3.30 6.64 -28.35
C GLY A 619 2.21 5.59 -28.20
N GLU A 620 1.58 5.50 -27.04
CA GLU A 620 0.37 4.71 -26.84
C GLU A 620 -0.86 5.57 -27.16
N VAL A 621 -1.68 5.10 -28.11
CA VAL A 621 -2.92 5.78 -28.52
C VAL A 621 -4.11 5.05 -27.89
N ASP A 622 -4.91 5.78 -27.12
CA ASP A 622 -6.14 5.25 -26.52
C ASP A 622 -7.36 6.02 -27.04
N ILE A 623 -8.40 5.30 -27.46
CA ILE A 623 -9.64 5.91 -27.98
C ILE A 623 -10.86 5.36 -27.26
N MET A 624 -11.70 6.25 -26.76
CA MET A 624 -12.98 5.90 -26.15
C MET A 624 -14.14 6.58 -26.89
N ILE A 625 -15.20 5.82 -27.20
CA ILE A 625 -16.51 6.35 -27.61
C ILE A 625 -17.54 5.89 -26.57
N ALA A 626 -17.94 6.84 -25.72
CA ALA A 626 -18.61 6.60 -24.44
C ALA A 626 -19.96 5.88 -24.61
N ALA A 627 -20.85 6.42 -25.44
CA ALA A 627 -22.20 5.86 -25.61
C ALA A 627 -22.23 4.73 -26.67
N PRO A 628 -22.82 3.55 -26.37
CA PRO A 628 -22.96 2.46 -27.34
C PRO A 628 -23.73 2.86 -28.61
N THR A 629 -24.66 3.82 -28.50
CA THR A 629 -25.44 4.36 -29.63
C THR A 629 -24.60 5.06 -30.69
N ASP A 630 -23.40 5.51 -30.30
CA ASP A 630 -22.49 6.30 -31.13
C ASP A 630 -21.37 5.44 -31.76
N ARG A 631 -21.29 4.16 -31.38
CA ARG A 631 -20.32 3.20 -31.94
C ARG A 631 -20.76 2.69 -33.31
N GLY A 632 -19.79 2.33 -34.15
CA GLY A 632 -20.05 1.78 -35.50
C GLY A 632 -20.55 2.79 -36.55
N ARG A 633 -20.64 4.08 -36.21
CA ARG A 633 -21.11 5.16 -37.11
C ARG A 633 -19.98 5.92 -37.81
N GLY A 634 -18.77 5.37 -37.85
CA GLY A 634 -17.60 6.00 -38.47
C GLY A 634 -16.87 7.04 -37.60
N MET A 635 -17.41 7.44 -36.45
CA MET A 635 -16.79 8.45 -35.57
C MET A 635 -15.42 8.02 -35.04
N GLY A 636 -15.28 6.77 -34.58
CA GLY A 636 -13.97 6.27 -34.14
C GLY A 636 -12.91 6.28 -35.24
N LYS A 637 -13.30 5.93 -36.48
CA LYS A 637 -12.39 6.00 -37.64
C LYS A 637 -11.97 7.43 -37.95
N ALA A 638 -12.92 8.37 -37.94
CA ALA A 638 -12.64 9.78 -38.17
C ALA A 638 -11.73 10.36 -37.06
N ALA A 639 -12.01 10.03 -35.81
CA ALA A 639 -11.22 10.47 -34.65
C ALA A 639 -9.77 9.96 -34.73
N VAL A 640 -9.56 8.64 -34.88
CA VAL A 640 -8.21 8.07 -34.99
C VAL A 640 -7.47 8.61 -36.21
N SER A 641 -8.10 8.65 -37.39
CA SER A 641 -7.41 9.11 -38.62
C SER A 641 -7.00 10.58 -38.52
N THR A 642 -7.87 11.43 -37.98
CA THR A 642 -7.58 12.86 -37.80
C THR A 642 -6.53 13.09 -36.73
N PHE A 643 -6.60 12.36 -35.62
CA PHE A 643 -5.64 12.46 -34.52
C PHE A 643 -4.24 12.02 -34.95
N LEU A 644 -4.12 10.88 -35.63
CA LEU A 644 -2.85 10.40 -36.16
C LEU A 644 -2.26 11.37 -37.20
N TRP A 645 -3.11 11.95 -38.06
CA TRP A 645 -2.67 12.98 -39.01
C TRP A 645 -2.20 14.26 -38.31
N PHE A 646 -2.92 14.71 -37.28
CA PHE A 646 -2.53 15.86 -36.48
C PHE A 646 -1.18 15.64 -35.79
N ILE A 647 -0.98 14.45 -35.19
CA ILE A 647 0.29 14.06 -34.58
C ILE A 647 1.41 14.10 -35.61
N LYS A 648 1.18 13.57 -36.82
CA LYS A 648 2.17 13.58 -37.91
C LYS A 648 2.54 15.01 -38.34
N LYS A 649 1.55 15.89 -38.52
CA LYS A 649 1.74 17.29 -38.95
C LYS A 649 2.43 18.16 -37.89
N ASN A 650 2.16 17.91 -36.60
CA ASN A 650 2.62 18.75 -35.49
C ASN A 650 3.68 18.08 -34.60
N MET A 651 4.26 16.97 -35.06
CA MET A 651 5.17 16.12 -34.28
C MET A 651 6.28 16.90 -33.58
N GLY A 652 6.96 17.79 -34.31
CA GLY A 652 8.07 18.56 -33.74
C GLY A 652 7.64 19.47 -32.58
N ALA A 653 6.45 20.06 -32.65
CA ALA A 653 5.91 20.89 -31.57
C ALA A 653 5.47 20.03 -30.38
N ILE A 654 4.77 18.92 -30.63
CA ILE A 654 4.31 17.97 -29.60
C ILE A 654 5.51 17.43 -28.81
N LEU A 655 6.56 17.00 -29.50
CA LEU A 655 7.76 16.46 -28.86
C LEU A 655 8.60 17.53 -28.16
N ALA A 656 8.64 18.77 -28.67
CA ALA A 656 9.31 19.88 -28.00
C ALA A 656 8.61 20.27 -26.69
N GLU A 657 7.27 20.33 -26.69
CA GLU A 657 6.49 20.61 -25.48
C GLU A 657 6.67 19.49 -24.45
N TYR A 658 6.57 18.22 -24.88
CA TYR A 658 6.81 17.08 -24.01
C TYR A 658 8.26 17.06 -23.46
N ALA A 659 9.27 17.31 -24.30
CA ALA A 659 10.67 17.38 -23.86
C ALA A 659 10.93 18.51 -22.87
N SER A 660 10.24 19.66 -23.01
CA SER A 660 10.37 20.80 -22.08
C SER A 660 9.84 20.51 -20.67
N SER A 661 8.95 19.51 -20.54
CA SER A 661 8.45 19.02 -19.26
C SER A 661 9.40 18.03 -18.55
N LEU A 662 10.45 17.55 -19.26
CA LEU A 662 11.46 16.64 -18.74
C LEU A 662 12.71 17.44 -18.35
N GLU A 663 13.30 17.17 -17.17
CA GLU A 663 14.40 17.97 -16.56
C GLU A 663 15.69 18.10 -17.40
N ASP A 664 15.83 17.35 -18.51
CA ASP A 664 17.12 17.09 -19.18
C ASP A 664 17.18 17.44 -20.69
N GLY A 665 16.20 18.15 -21.24
CA GLY A 665 16.33 18.95 -22.48
C GLY A 665 16.75 18.27 -23.80
N GLY A 666 16.52 16.97 -24.00
CA GLY A 666 16.93 16.21 -25.20
C GLY A 666 15.95 16.25 -26.39
N VAL A 667 16.45 15.96 -27.60
CA VAL A 667 15.61 15.76 -28.81
C VAL A 667 15.00 14.36 -28.77
N LEU A 668 13.65 14.30 -28.75
CA LEU A 668 12.88 13.06 -28.75
C LEU A 668 12.41 12.70 -30.16
N GLU A 669 12.32 11.41 -30.44
CA GLU A 669 11.72 10.85 -31.66
C GLU A 669 10.80 9.69 -31.30
N ILE A 670 9.62 9.61 -31.92
CA ILE A 670 8.69 8.47 -31.72
C ILE A 670 9.15 7.30 -32.59
N LYS A 671 9.56 6.20 -31.96
CA LYS A 671 9.97 4.96 -32.61
C LYS A 671 8.80 4.24 -33.26
N GLU A 672 7.68 4.14 -32.52
CA GLU A 672 6.47 3.46 -32.97
C GLU A 672 5.25 3.97 -32.19
N LEU A 673 4.07 3.80 -32.78
CA LEU A 673 2.81 3.95 -32.08
C LEU A 673 2.21 2.59 -31.75
N LEU A 674 1.67 2.41 -30.56
CA LEU A 674 0.97 1.19 -30.17
C LEU A 674 -0.42 1.46 -29.62
N VAL A 675 -1.26 0.42 -29.67
CA VAL A 675 -2.61 0.40 -29.11
C VAL A 675 -2.82 -0.94 -28.41
N ARG A 676 -3.35 -0.92 -27.19
CA ARG A 676 -3.77 -2.11 -26.46
C ARG A 676 -5.27 -2.31 -26.61
N ILE A 677 -5.68 -3.47 -27.09
CA ILE A 677 -7.08 -3.77 -27.39
C ILE A 677 -7.44 -5.10 -26.76
N ASN A 678 -8.56 -5.15 -26.04
CA ASN A 678 -9.10 -6.43 -25.59
C ASN A 678 -9.29 -7.39 -26.77
N ALA A 679 -8.79 -8.62 -26.66
CA ALA A 679 -8.79 -9.62 -27.71
C ALA A 679 -10.20 -9.99 -28.21
N SER A 680 -11.24 -9.77 -27.40
CA SER A 680 -12.64 -9.97 -27.80
C SER A 680 -13.25 -8.80 -28.60
N ASN A 681 -12.60 -7.63 -28.63
CA ASN A 681 -13.12 -6.43 -29.29
C ASN A 681 -12.78 -6.40 -30.80
N GLU A 682 -13.56 -7.15 -31.59
CA GLU A 682 -13.37 -7.23 -33.05
C GLU A 682 -13.49 -5.88 -33.76
N GLY A 683 -14.34 -4.97 -33.26
CA GLY A 683 -14.55 -3.65 -33.86
C GLY A 683 -13.31 -2.77 -33.82
N SER A 684 -12.68 -2.63 -32.65
CA SER A 684 -11.44 -1.86 -32.51
C SER A 684 -10.28 -2.54 -33.23
N LYS A 685 -10.20 -3.88 -33.20
CA LYS A 685 -9.17 -4.62 -33.96
C LYS A 685 -9.27 -4.37 -35.47
N ALA A 686 -10.48 -4.42 -36.03
CA ALA A 686 -10.71 -4.14 -37.44
C ALA A 686 -10.38 -2.69 -37.80
N LEU A 687 -10.74 -1.74 -36.93
CA LEU A 687 -10.43 -0.32 -37.10
C LEU A 687 -8.92 -0.08 -37.21
N PHE A 688 -8.14 -0.50 -36.21
CA PHE A 688 -6.70 -0.21 -36.17
C PHE A 688 -5.92 -1.02 -37.22
N LYS A 689 -6.30 -2.28 -37.51
CA LYS A 689 -5.71 -3.03 -38.63
C LYS A 689 -6.00 -2.37 -39.98
N GLY A 690 -7.20 -1.82 -40.17
CA GLY A 690 -7.56 -1.05 -41.37
C GLY A 690 -6.78 0.25 -41.54
N LEU A 691 -6.15 0.75 -40.48
CA LEU A 691 -5.28 1.93 -40.48
C LEU A 691 -3.78 1.56 -40.55
N GLY A 692 -3.46 0.28 -40.76
CA GLY A 692 -2.09 -0.20 -40.94
C GLY A 692 -1.37 -0.67 -39.66
N PHE A 693 -2.06 -0.78 -38.52
CA PHE A 693 -1.46 -1.36 -37.32
C PHE A 693 -1.37 -2.88 -37.43
N GLU A 694 -0.23 -3.45 -37.02
CA GLU A 694 0.04 -4.88 -37.06
C GLU A 694 0.12 -5.45 -35.64
N GLN A 695 -0.39 -6.67 -35.44
CA GLN A 695 -0.36 -7.29 -34.11
C GLN A 695 1.05 -7.71 -33.73
N ARG A 696 1.48 -7.33 -32.52
CA ARG A 696 2.73 -7.77 -31.90
C ARG A 696 2.42 -8.73 -30.76
N GLY A 697 2.95 -9.95 -30.85
CA GLY A 697 2.82 -10.96 -29.81
C GLY A 697 1.46 -11.64 -29.72
N GLU A 698 1.32 -12.49 -28.71
CA GLU A 698 0.07 -13.20 -28.38
C GLU A 698 -0.80 -12.40 -27.40
N VAL A 699 -2.02 -12.89 -27.16
CA VAL A 699 -2.93 -12.32 -26.17
C VAL A 699 -2.26 -12.33 -24.79
N ASN A 700 -2.13 -11.17 -24.16
CA ASN A 700 -1.52 -11.04 -22.85
C ASN A 700 -2.43 -11.63 -21.76
N TYR A 701 -1.93 -11.71 -20.52
CA TYR A 701 -2.67 -12.27 -19.40
C TYR A 701 -3.98 -11.51 -19.06
N PHE A 702 -4.10 -10.24 -19.47
CA PHE A 702 -5.30 -9.41 -19.32
C PHE A 702 -6.35 -9.64 -20.41
N GLY A 703 -6.07 -10.54 -21.36
CA GLY A 703 -6.95 -10.79 -22.49
C GLY A 703 -6.86 -9.71 -23.56
N GLU A 704 -5.72 -9.03 -23.70
CA GLU A 704 -5.49 -7.94 -24.65
C GLU A 704 -4.43 -8.31 -25.68
N ILE A 705 -4.47 -7.64 -26.83
CA ILE A 705 -3.43 -7.69 -27.86
C ILE A 705 -2.82 -6.32 -28.04
N GLU A 706 -1.53 -6.29 -28.37
CA GLU A 706 -0.86 -5.07 -28.81
C GLU A 706 -0.90 -4.99 -30.33
N LEU A 707 -1.39 -3.86 -30.87
CA LEU A 707 -1.28 -3.51 -32.27
C LEU A 707 -0.29 -2.35 -32.40
N VAL A 708 0.65 -2.43 -33.33
CA VAL A 708 1.77 -1.49 -33.47
C VAL A 708 1.85 -0.95 -34.90
N LEU A 709 2.10 0.34 -35.04
CA LEU A 709 2.39 1.02 -36.29
C LEU A 709 3.87 1.44 -36.29
N LYS A 710 4.70 0.62 -36.96
CA LYS A 710 6.18 0.75 -36.96
C LYS A 710 6.74 1.81 -37.90
N ASP A 711 6.07 2.08 -39.02
CA ASP A 711 6.52 3.07 -40.02
C ASP A 711 5.62 4.31 -40.01
N PHE A 712 5.43 4.91 -38.83
CA PHE A 712 4.53 6.07 -38.69
C PHE A 712 4.98 7.28 -39.54
N GLN A 713 6.30 7.51 -39.64
CA GLN A 713 6.89 8.66 -40.32
C GLN A 713 7.24 8.42 -41.80
N GLY A 714 7.35 7.16 -42.27
CA GLY A 714 7.74 6.86 -43.64
C GLY A 714 6.60 6.89 -44.67
N GLU A 715 6.93 6.43 -45.89
CA GLU A 715 6.03 6.44 -47.06
C GLU A 715 4.79 5.55 -46.90
N ARG A 716 4.82 4.55 -46.00
CA ARG A 716 3.67 3.68 -45.67
C ARG A 716 2.92 4.12 -44.41
N GLY A 717 3.29 5.26 -43.82
CA GLY A 717 2.69 5.78 -42.60
C GLY A 717 1.30 6.38 -42.79
N VAL A 718 0.88 7.21 -41.83
CA VAL A 718 -0.46 7.81 -41.83
C VAL A 718 -0.71 8.63 -43.10
N SER A 719 -1.77 8.29 -43.82
CA SER A 719 -2.22 8.99 -45.03
C SER A 719 -2.91 10.31 -44.70
N GLU A 720 -2.80 11.29 -45.60
CA GLU A 720 -3.55 12.55 -45.49
C GLU A 720 -5.06 12.30 -45.44
N VAL A 721 -5.73 12.90 -44.46
CA VAL A 721 -7.19 12.84 -44.36
C VAL A 721 -7.75 13.75 -45.46
N GLN A 722 -8.42 13.19 -46.47
CA GLN A 722 -8.88 13.96 -47.63
C GLN A 722 -10.13 14.82 -47.37
N GLU A 723 -10.84 14.58 -46.27
CA GLU A 723 -12.15 15.21 -45.97
C GLU A 723 -12.19 15.80 -44.54
N TYR A 724 -11.29 16.71 -44.20
CA TYR A 724 -11.36 17.48 -42.94
C TYR A 724 -11.37 18.99 -43.19
N ARG A 725 -11.89 19.74 -42.22
CA ARG A 725 -11.89 21.20 -42.21
C ARG A 725 -11.47 21.71 -40.85
N GLU A 726 -10.37 22.46 -40.80
CA GLU A 726 -9.99 23.21 -39.60
C GLU A 726 -10.89 24.45 -39.48
N LEU A 727 -11.51 24.64 -38.33
CA LEU A 727 -12.38 25.78 -38.03
C LEU A 727 -11.77 26.61 -36.89
N PRO A 728 -11.88 27.96 -36.92
CA PRO A 728 -11.48 28.78 -35.79
C PRO A 728 -12.28 28.43 -34.53
N PHE A 729 -11.59 28.25 -33.39
CA PHE A 729 -12.20 27.97 -32.10
C PHE A 729 -12.19 29.22 -31.20
N ASP A 730 -13.37 29.71 -30.86
CA ASP A 730 -13.54 30.88 -29.99
C ASP A 730 -13.59 30.48 -28.53
N ARG A 731 -12.55 30.90 -27.78
CA ARG A 731 -12.41 30.59 -26.35
C ARG A 731 -13.10 31.60 -25.45
N SER A 732 -13.73 32.66 -25.97
CA SER A 732 -14.31 33.73 -25.16
C SER A 732 -15.44 33.30 -24.21
N GLY A 733 -16.02 32.11 -24.41
CA GLY A 733 -17.07 31.51 -23.57
C GLY A 733 -16.55 30.68 -22.39
N LEU A 734 -15.24 30.40 -22.32
CA LEU A 734 -14.61 29.77 -21.14
C LEU A 734 -14.38 30.87 -20.11
N ALA A 735 -15.24 30.97 -19.08
CA ALA A 735 -14.97 31.85 -17.95
C ALA A 735 -13.63 31.45 -17.30
N ALA A 736 -12.84 32.47 -16.92
CA ALA A 736 -11.46 32.36 -16.44
C ALA A 736 -11.23 31.40 -15.27
#